data_AF-A0A139H6P5-F1
#
_entry.id   AF-A0A139H6P5-F1
#
_cell.length_a   1.000
_cell.length_b   1.000
_cell.length_c   1.000
_cell.angle_alpha   90.00
_cell.angle_beta   90.00
_cell.angle_gamma   90.00
#
_symmetry.space_group_name_H-M   'P 1'
#
loop_
_entity.id
_entity.type
_entity.pdbx_description
1 polymer ?
#
loop_
_entity_poly.entity_id
_entity_poly.type
_entity_poly.pdbx_seq_one_letter_code
_entity_poly.pdbx_strand_id
1 'polypeptide(L)'
;MVVVDGKAVPNGLYSPYQPNTPRDIHRHVDQVQNGVRQDELRSRSAQSDSSRNDNNNASPNGLPSPTDGTRHCGNDRLHQGHTRDMKQAQRSELGWPKTSQSSRNGNQQTQNNTAERDHARPKQAQWTELGRTWVKAGSAGNSSESPRLNHDDRDVSRSGRQAQRTELGTRAAGTFERNIRNGSHNLEAQGREKQAQWTELGRSTAPPQAPISNGIPQPVDGTWHTNGSQSNGLTNGHSKSKKKLILNAFVEMCSGHQSPGLWRHPLDKSSNFNTLTHWTSLAQLLENGSFQGIFIADVLGGYDVYGGPQNLVPAIRSGAQWPVNEPLSIVPAMAAATSSIGFGVTISTSYEQPYHLARRLSTVDHLTNGRVGWNVVTGYLDSAARNLSNGEQGQKRHDERYEIAEEYMDVVYKLWNSSWRSDAVRLDKKAGVYTDPECVREIHHEGKFFHVPGPHFCAPSPQRTPVIMQAGTSRSGKKFAAEHAEAIFVSAHSPASVVDSVKGIRAEAERRGRDPSKIKVLAKFCPVLGRTQEEAEAKYRDYLQYGDYEGALALFGGWTGVDMAPYGDDEELRYVESNAIRSYIEGLLNTAPDVNGGKWTKKTLAEHIMVGGLGATCVGTPDKVADEMERWVQEGDVDGFNIAYALMPQTFEDVIELLIPELRKRGLFWDGYCVPGGTYRENLYEEPGQHEPLPDHPAAQMIWRPTTEHPKTSDGAFKGDARGRMDFEDWLSKDDLIDAASMQLG
;
A
#
# COMPACT_ATOMS: atom_id res chain seq x y z
N MET A 1 -20.56 9.96 42.04
CA MET A 1 -20.22 11.30 42.58
C MET A 1 -18.75 11.31 42.96
N VAL A 2 -18.07 12.45 42.85
CA VAL A 2 -16.77 12.71 43.48
C VAL A 2 -16.92 14.02 44.25
N VAL A 3 -16.39 14.10 45.47
CA VAL A 3 -16.43 15.32 46.29
C VAL A 3 -15.06 15.98 46.23
N VAL A 4 -15.06 17.24 45.82
CA VAL A 4 -13.93 18.18 45.98
C VAL A 4 -14.50 19.44 46.61
N ASP A 5 -13.80 20.00 47.59
CA ASP A 5 -14.10 21.27 48.27
C ASP A 5 -15.56 21.47 48.74
N GLY A 6 -16.16 20.40 49.26
CA GLY A 6 -17.35 20.46 50.12
C GLY A 6 -18.67 20.88 49.44
N LYS A 7 -18.73 20.94 48.10
CA LYS A 7 -19.96 21.26 47.35
C LYS A 7 -20.27 20.18 46.32
N ALA A 8 -21.51 19.69 46.33
CA ALA A 8 -22.00 18.79 45.31
C ALA A 8 -22.41 19.58 44.05
N VAL A 9 -21.97 19.09 42.88
CA VAL A 9 -22.36 19.61 41.56
C VAL A 9 -22.90 18.44 40.73
N PRO A 10 -24.05 18.55 40.02
CA PRO A 10 -24.57 17.45 39.21
C PRO A 10 -23.71 17.19 37.98
N ASN A 11 -23.42 15.92 37.69
CA ASN A 11 -22.93 15.52 36.36
C ASN A 11 -24.10 15.57 35.37
N GLY A 12 -24.03 16.45 34.37
CA GLY A 12 -24.98 16.46 33.26
C GLY A 12 -24.79 15.22 32.39
N LEU A 13 -25.87 14.49 32.13
CA LEU A 13 -25.88 13.38 31.16
C LEU A 13 -25.98 13.94 29.74
N TYR A 14 -25.18 13.38 28.83
CA TYR A 14 -25.41 13.52 27.38
C TYR A 14 -26.70 12.78 27.01
N SER A 15 -27.45 13.34 26.05
CA SER A 15 -28.57 12.70 25.37
C SER A 15 -28.43 12.93 23.86
N PRO A 16 -28.72 11.93 22.99
CA PRO A 16 -28.27 11.96 21.59
C PRO A 16 -29.16 12.79 20.65
N TYR A 17 -28.56 13.20 19.53
CA TYR A 17 -29.24 13.80 18.37
C TYR A 17 -30.17 12.80 17.67
N GLN A 18 -31.33 13.27 17.21
CA GLN A 18 -31.95 12.86 15.94
C GLN A 18 -32.85 14.00 15.38
N PRO A 19 -33.30 13.94 14.11
CA PRO A 19 -32.98 15.01 13.16
C PRO A 19 -34.11 16.01 12.88
N ASN A 20 -33.76 17.11 12.21
CA ASN A 20 -34.72 17.95 11.50
C ASN A 20 -34.18 18.41 10.13
N THR A 21 -35.02 18.34 9.11
CA THR A 21 -34.80 18.91 7.77
C THR A 21 -35.14 20.41 7.73
N PRO A 22 -34.56 21.19 6.80
CA PRO A 22 -34.68 22.65 6.81
C PRO A 22 -36.02 23.16 6.27
N ARG A 23 -36.43 24.34 6.75
CA ARG A 23 -37.34 25.28 6.05
C ARG A 23 -36.91 26.72 6.31
N ASP A 24 -37.19 27.56 5.32
CA ASP A 24 -36.84 28.98 5.26
C ASP A 24 -37.59 29.83 6.29
N ILE A 25 -37.02 31.00 6.60
CA ILE A 25 -37.78 32.26 6.66
C ILE A 25 -36.82 33.44 6.42
N HIS A 26 -37.36 34.54 5.90
CA HIS A 26 -36.62 35.62 5.26
C HIS A 26 -36.86 36.97 5.98
N ARG A 27 -35.87 37.87 5.89
CA ARG A 27 -35.96 39.36 5.90
C ARG A 27 -36.20 40.18 7.19
N HIS A 28 -35.32 41.19 7.31
CA HIS A 28 -35.52 42.55 7.89
C HIS A 28 -35.74 42.64 9.42
N VAL A 29 -35.43 43.75 10.13
CA VAL A 29 -35.43 45.19 9.76
C VAL A 29 -34.12 45.94 10.15
N ASP A 30 -33.99 47.15 9.61
CA ASP A 30 -32.87 48.09 9.53
C ASP A 30 -32.48 48.96 10.77
N GLN A 31 -31.21 49.43 10.74
CA GLN A 31 -30.68 50.78 11.10
C GLN A 31 -30.66 51.35 12.55
N VAL A 32 -29.48 51.90 12.91
CA VAL A 32 -29.16 53.27 13.43
C VAL A 32 -27.63 53.32 13.66
N GLN A 33 -26.82 53.92 12.77
CA GLN A 33 -26.38 55.33 12.63
C GLN A 33 -25.25 55.87 13.56
N ASN A 34 -24.06 55.99 12.95
CA ASN A 34 -23.14 57.17 12.89
C ASN A 34 -22.41 57.79 14.11
N GLY A 35 -21.06 57.68 14.08
CA GLY A 35 -20.08 58.78 14.33
C GLY A 35 -19.42 58.91 15.71
N VAL A 36 -18.35 59.72 15.94
CA VAL A 36 -17.37 60.43 15.05
C VAL A 36 -16.16 60.92 15.91
N ARG A 37 -14.88 60.67 15.52
CA ARG A 37 -13.60 61.38 15.90
C ARG A 37 -13.25 61.51 17.42
N GLN A 38 -12.08 61.93 17.93
CA GLN A 38 -10.64 61.97 17.51
C GLN A 38 -9.70 62.09 18.76
N ASP A 39 -8.39 61.86 18.56
CA ASP A 39 -7.18 62.45 19.19
C ASP A 39 -6.81 62.35 20.72
N GLU A 40 -5.71 61.63 20.97
CA GLU A 40 -4.45 62.03 21.67
C GLU A 40 -4.25 62.28 23.20
N LEU A 41 -3.23 61.55 23.74
CA LEU A 41 -2.13 61.95 24.66
C LEU A 41 -2.36 62.30 26.16
N ARG A 42 -1.61 61.62 27.06
CA ARG A 42 -0.47 62.19 27.86
C ARG A 42 0.13 61.30 28.99
N SER A 43 1.46 61.11 28.98
CA SER A 43 2.45 61.28 30.09
C SER A 43 3.82 60.73 29.63
N ARG A 44 4.99 61.41 29.68
CA ARG A 44 5.79 62.11 30.74
C ARG A 44 6.56 61.13 31.67
N SER A 45 7.82 61.35 32.09
CA SER A 45 8.90 62.35 31.80
C SER A 45 10.15 62.04 32.68
N ALA A 46 11.41 62.46 32.47
CA ALA A 46 12.23 63.02 31.35
C ALA A 46 13.73 63.15 31.84
N GLN A 47 14.58 63.96 31.17
CA GLN A 47 15.92 64.49 31.61
C GLN A 47 17.14 63.52 31.60
N SER A 48 18.40 63.93 31.41
CA SER A 48 19.00 65.19 30.83
C SER A 48 20.55 65.08 30.67
N ASP A 49 21.12 65.73 29.64
CA ASP A 49 22.50 66.32 29.56
C ASP A 49 23.78 65.43 29.75
N SER A 50 25.02 65.87 29.43
CA SER A 50 25.51 66.58 28.23
C SER A 50 27.06 66.54 28.08
N SER A 51 27.56 66.46 26.84
CA SER A 51 28.84 67.03 26.34
C SER A 51 30.25 66.44 26.68
N ARG A 52 31.15 66.59 25.68
CA ARG A 52 32.61 66.96 25.72
C ARG A 52 33.77 65.95 25.96
N ASN A 53 34.60 65.86 24.91
CA ASN A 53 36.05 66.13 24.82
C ASN A 53 37.18 65.07 25.07
N ASP A 54 38.09 65.07 24.09
CA ASP A 54 39.57 65.17 24.16
C ASP A 54 40.53 63.96 24.37
N ASN A 55 41.41 63.79 23.35
CA ASN A 55 42.89 63.57 23.43
C ASN A 55 43.40 62.23 24.04
N ASN A 56 44.63 61.72 23.83
CA ASN A 56 45.76 61.83 22.87
C ASN A 56 46.72 60.66 23.25
N ASN A 57 47.74 60.13 22.54
CA ASN A 57 48.40 60.23 21.22
C ASN A 57 49.73 59.39 21.37
N ALA A 58 50.49 59.17 20.28
CA ALA A 58 51.83 58.55 20.16
C ALA A 58 51.97 57.00 20.38
N SER A 59 52.67 56.16 19.58
CA SER A 59 53.81 56.26 18.61
C SER A 59 55.22 56.08 19.23
N PRO A 60 56.29 55.64 18.50
CA PRO A 60 56.38 54.86 17.23
C PRO A 60 57.57 53.81 17.15
N ASN A 61 57.90 53.34 15.92
CA ASN A 61 59.16 52.71 15.41
C ASN A 61 59.31 51.16 15.57
N GLY A 62 59.96 50.41 14.65
CA GLY A 62 60.63 50.76 13.37
C GLY A 62 61.04 49.54 12.48
N LEU A 63 61.62 49.79 11.29
CA LEU A 63 62.09 48.84 10.23
C LEU A 63 63.61 48.49 10.37
N PRO A 64 64.33 47.69 9.50
CA PRO A 64 64.01 47.05 8.21
C PRO A 64 64.53 45.58 7.97
N SER A 65 64.45 45.08 6.72
CA SER A 65 64.87 43.76 6.13
C SER A 65 66.34 43.74 5.62
N PRO A 66 66.83 42.85 4.68
CA PRO A 66 66.54 41.44 4.27
C PRO A 66 67.84 40.55 4.08
N THR A 67 67.78 39.31 3.53
CA THR A 67 68.72 38.71 2.48
C THR A 67 68.53 37.20 2.16
N ASP A 68 69.17 36.75 1.05
CA ASP A 68 69.23 35.42 0.37
C ASP A 68 69.71 34.16 1.15
N GLY A 69 69.63 32.97 0.49
CA GLY A 69 70.54 31.83 0.76
C GLY A 69 70.14 30.49 0.08
N THR A 70 71.09 29.74 -0.51
CA THR A 70 70.80 28.44 -1.19
C THR A 70 71.78 27.29 -0.85
N ARG A 71 71.28 26.03 -0.97
CA ARG A 71 71.97 24.74 -1.27
C ARG A 71 72.68 23.88 -0.18
N HIS A 72 72.35 22.57 -0.25
CA HIS A 72 73.24 21.36 -0.32
C HIS A 72 73.67 20.51 0.92
N CYS A 73 73.40 19.19 0.76
CA CYS A 73 74.25 17.98 1.04
C CYS A 73 74.36 17.31 2.43
N GLY A 74 74.49 15.95 2.41
CA GLY A 74 74.81 15.03 3.53
C GLY A 74 73.60 14.46 4.28
N ASN A 75 73.19 13.17 4.30
CA ASN A 75 73.64 11.85 3.80
C ASN A 75 74.52 10.94 4.73
N ASP A 76 73.86 9.99 5.43
CA ASP A 76 74.32 8.63 5.81
C ASP A 76 73.05 7.76 6.09
N ARG A 77 72.83 6.54 5.56
CA ARG A 77 73.49 5.20 5.70
C ARG A 77 73.12 4.48 7.02
N LEU A 78 72.68 3.22 7.10
CA LEU A 78 72.41 2.06 6.19
C LEU A 78 71.14 1.30 6.74
N HIS A 79 70.57 0.19 6.24
CA HIS A 79 71.09 -0.98 5.48
C HIS A 79 69.95 -1.88 4.92
N GLN A 80 70.12 -2.47 3.72
CA GLN A 80 69.42 -3.68 3.14
C GLN A 80 67.87 -3.64 2.95
N GLY A 81 67.25 -4.19 1.89
CA GLY A 81 67.75 -4.91 0.70
C GLY A 81 66.69 -4.98 -0.44
N HIS A 82 67.09 -5.42 -1.64
CA HIS A 82 66.36 -5.19 -2.91
C HIS A 82 65.46 -6.34 -3.43
N THR A 83 64.20 -6.00 -3.76
CA THR A 83 63.47 -6.10 -5.07
C THR A 83 63.78 -7.19 -6.14
N ARG A 84 62.77 -7.48 -7.01
CA ARG A 84 62.76 -8.21 -8.33
C ARG A 84 62.39 -9.72 -8.30
N ASP A 85 61.84 -10.37 -9.36
CA ASP A 85 60.98 -9.94 -10.51
C ASP A 85 60.23 -11.15 -11.16
N MET A 86 59.30 -10.85 -12.08
CA MET A 86 58.71 -11.66 -13.20
C MET A 86 58.86 -13.22 -13.39
N LYS A 87 57.70 -13.85 -13.72
CA LYS A 87 57.40 -14.80 -14.86
C LYS A 87 57.47 -16.36 -14.77
N GLN A 88 56.35 -16.97 -15.24
CA GLN A 88 56.17 -18.14 -16.15
C GLN A 88 56.28 -19.64 -15.72
N ALA A 89 55.11 -20.32 -15.64
CA ALA A 89 54.70 -21.65 -16.20
C ALA A 89 53.18 -21.86 -15.88
N GLN A 90 52.24 -22.51 -16.60
CA GLN A 90 52.07 -23.20 -17.92
C GLN A 90 52.12 -24.76 -17.99
N ARG A 91 50.99 -25.37 -18.46
CA ARG A 91 50.71 -26.78 -18.91
C ARG A 91 50.76 -27.90 -17.83
N SER A 92 50.03 -29.03 -17.91
CA SER A 92 48.79 -29.47 -18.65
C SER A 92 48.38 -30.90 -18.16
N GLU A 93 47.41 -31.72 -18.65
CA GLU A 93 46.34 -31.74 -19.70
C GLU A 93 45.35 -32.94 -19.41
N LEU A 94 44.14 -32.98 -20.00
CA LEU A 94 43.17 -34.14 -20.09
C LEU A 94 42.45 -34.64 -18.79
N GLY A 95 41.27 -35.32 -18.79
CA GLY A 95 40.34 -35.76 -19.85
C GLY A 95 38.98 -36.35 -19.33
N TRP A 96 38.02 -36.63 -20.24
CA TRP A 96 36.66 -37.22 -20.03
C TRP A 96 36.66 -38.78 -20.03
N PRO A 97 35.55 -39.60 -19.86
CA PRO A 97 34.10 -39.33 -20.07
C PRO A 97 33.08 -40.03 -19.10
N LYS A 98 31.81 -40.18 -19.57
CA LYS A 98 30.57 -40.70 -18.94
C LYS A 98 30.47 -42.26 -18.88
N THR A 99 29.30 -42.76 -18.39
CA THR A 99 28.65 -44.12 -18.48
C THR A 99 28.67 -44.97 -17.19
N SER A 100 27.71 -45.86 -16.86
CA SER A 100 26.28 -46.04 -17.29
C SER A 100 25.52 -47.10 -16.44
N GLN A 101 24.18 -47.02 -16.43
CA GLN A 101 23.20 -48.14 -16.42
C GLN A 101 23.16 -49.23 -15.30
N SER A 102 21.97 -49.30 -14.67
CA SER A 102 21.08 -50.50 -14.60
C SER A 102 21.05 -51.44 -13.37
N SER A 103 19.93 -52.21 -13.32
CA SER A 103 19.51 -53.26 -12.38
C SER A 103 19.07 -52.81 -10.96
N ARG A 104 18.32 -53.60 -10.19
CA ARG A 104 16.98 -54.26 -10.37
C ARG A 104 16.71 -55.20 -9.17
N ASN A 105 15.56 -55.03 -8.51
CA ASN A 105 14.72 -56.04 -7.84
C ASN A 105 15.27 -56.88 -6.62
N GLY A 106 14.34 -57.32 -5.76
CA GLY A 106 14.56 -58.23 -4.62
C GLY A 106 14.69 -57.51 -3.28
N ASN A 107 13.72 -57.44 -2.35
CA ASN A 107 12.42 -58.11 -2.13
C ASN A 107 12.44 -59.53 -1.52
N GLN A 108 12.64 -59.60 -0.19
CA GLN A 108 12.09 -60.55 0.82
C GLN A 108 12.57 -60.06 2.21
N GLN A 109 11.84 -60.01 3.33
CA GLN A 109 10.63 -60.66 3.87
C GLN A 109 10.86 -61.94 4.71
N THR A 110 11.19 -61.75 6.01
CA THR A 110 10.90 -62.65 7.17
C THR A 110 11.10 -61.81 8.45
N GLN A 111 10.05 -61.52 9.22
CA GLN A 111 9.46 -62.32 10.32
C GLN A 111 10.15 -62.17 11.71
N ASN A 112 9.38 -61.58 12.62
CA ASN A 112 9.26 -61.81 14.07
C ASN A 112 10.43 -62.41 14.87
N ASN A 113 10.77 -61.73 15.98
CA ASN A 113 10.57 -62.39 17.28
C ASN A 113 10.29 -61.39 18.42
N THR A 114 9.57 -61.85 19.44
CA THR A 114 9.11 -61.07 20.60
C THR A 114 9.96 -61.33 21.84
N ALA A 115 10.19 -60.30 22.66
CA ALA A 115 10.54 -60.46 24.08
C ALA A 115 10.06 -59.24 24.89
N GLU A 116 9.38 -59.48 26.01
CA GLU A 116 8.94 -58.45 26.97
C GLU A 116 10.03 -58.26 28.05
N ARG A 117 10.12 -57.05 28.64
CA ARG A 117 9.88 -56.85 30.10
C ARG A 117 10.11 -55.41 30.61
N ASP A 118 9.01 -54.86 31.11
CA ASP A 118 8.85 -54.28 32.47
C ASP A 118 9.47 -52.95 32.94
N HIS A 119 8.66 -52.29 33.81
CA HIS A 119 8.98 -51.22 34.78
C HIS A 119 9.34 -49.81 34.22
N ALA A 120 8.85 -48.68 34.76
CA ALA A 120 7.83 -48.43 35.80
C ALA A 120 7.21 -47.00 35.67
N ARG A 121 6.11 -46.71 36.39
CA ARG A 121 5.49 -45.37 36.53
C ARG A 121 5.85 -44.69 37.87
N PRO A 122 5.78 -43.35 37.94
CA PRO A 122 4.80 -42.69 38.83
C PRO A 122 3.95 -41.67 38.05
N LYS A 123 2.62 -41.57 38.19
CA LYS A 123 1.75 -41.23 39.34
C LYS A 123 1.72 -39.74 39.74
N GLN A 124 0.60 -39.13 39.36
CA GLN A 124 -0.01 -37.86 39.77
C GLN A 124 0.22 -37.39 41.22
N ALA A 125 0.11 -36.07 41.40
CA ALA A 125 -0.39 -35.43 42.61
C ALA A 125 -1.52 -34.45 42.26
N GLN A 126 -2.53 -34.33 43.11
CA GLN A 126 -3.58 -33.31 43.06
C GLN A 126 -3.33 -32.26 44.16
N TRP A 127 -3.81 -31.03 43.97
CA TRP A 127 -4.03 -30.08 45.06
C TRP A 127 -5.31 -29.29 44.84
N THR A 128 -6.01 -29.01 45.94
CA THR A 128 -7.27 -28.26 46.00
C THR A 128 -7.28 -27.38 47.27
N GLU A 129 -8.23 -26.44 47.30
CA GLU A 129 -8.68 -25.62 48.43
C GLU A 129 -7.93 -24.30 48.78
N LEU A 130 -8.69 -23.21 48.59
CA LEU A 130 -9.05 -22.18 49.58
C LEU A 130 -7.96 -21.43 50.39
N GLY A 131 -7.94 -20.10 50.22
CA GLY A 131 -7.41 -19.14 51.19
C GLY A 131 -7.98 -17.74 50.95
N ARG A 132 -8.52 -17.08 51.99
CA ARG A 132 -9.19 -15.76 51.87
C ARG A 132 -8.50 -14.67 52.73
N THR A 133 -8.50 -13.44 52.19
CA THR A 133 -8.71 -12.14 52.87
C THR A 133 -7.72 -11.53 53.91
N TRP A 134 -7.19 -10.33 53.56
CA TRP A 134 -6.83 -9.15 54.42
C TRP A 134 -5.66 -9.31 55.44
N VAL A 135 -4.84 -8.30 55.79
CA VAL A 135 -5.10 -6.97 56.45
C VAL A 135 -3.94 -5.95 56.19
N LYS A 136 -4.13 -4.64 56.51
CA LYS A 136 -3.11 -3.54 56.44
C LYS A 136 -2.56 -3.08 57.81
N ALA A 137 -1.26 -2.76 57.90
CA ALA A 137 -0.56 -1.73 58.73
C ALA A 137 0.98 -1.85 58.44
N GLY A 138 1.91 -0.89 58.60
CA GLY A 138 1.96 0.42 59.30
C GLY A 138 2.85 0.33 60.57
N SER A 139 3.83 1.20 60.90
CA SER A 139 4.40 2.43 60.29
C SER A 139 5.75 2.85 60.95
N ALA A 140 6.52 3.75 60.30
CA ALA A 140 7.55 4.67 60.86
C ALA A 140 8.93 4.15 61.40
N GLY A 141 9.98 5.01 61.39
CA GLY A 141 11.26 4.79 62.11
C GLY A 141 12.54 5.48 61.55
N ASN A 142 12.88 6.69 62.03
CA ASN A 142 13.98 7.57 61.59
C ASN A 142 15.46 7.06 61.64
N SER A 143 16.22 7.37 60.56
CA SER A 143 17.60 7.95 60.44
C SER A 143 18.68 7.90 61.55
N SER A 144 19.95 7.62 61.15
CA SER A 144 21.18 8.30 61.66
C SER A 144 22.49 8.05 60.85
N GLU A 145 23.22 9.14 60.52
CA GLU A 145 24.70 9.30 60.42
C GLU A 145 25.56 8.76 59.22
N SER A 146 26.83 9.22 59.16
CA SER A 146 27.81 9.19 58.03
C SER A 146 29.28 9.36 58.55
N PRO A 147 30.38 9.18 57.76
CA PRO A 147 31.00 10.19 56.85
C PRO A 147 31.49 9.60 55.48
N ARG A 148 31.77 10.32 54.38
CA ARG A 148 32.72 11.44 54.02
C ARG A 148 34.22 11.04 54.02
N LEU A 149 35.11 11.51 53.13
CA LEU A 149 35.26 12.82 52.45
C LEU A 149 35.86 12.76 51.00
N ASN A 150 35.40 13.69 50.14
CA ASN A 150 36.15 14.58 49.18
C ASN A 150 36.99 13.98 48.00
N HIS A 151 37.18 14.63 46.84
CA HIS A 151 36.90 15.97 46.25
C HIS A 151 36.83 15.85 44.69
N ASP A 152 36.40 16.79 43.81
CA ASP A 152 35.43 17.90 43.79
C ASP A 152 35.26 18.42 42.32
N ASP A 153 34.25 19.29 42.07
CA ASP A 153 34.10 20.29 40.98
C ASP A 153 34.08 19.93 39.46
N ARG A 154 33.23 20.54 38.59
CA ARG A 154 31.91 21.23 38.76
C ARG A 154 31.17 21.44 37.40
N ASP A 155 29.85 21.64 37.43
CA ASP A 155 28.93 21.91 36.29
C ASP A 155 29.00 23.32 35.65
N VAL A 156 28.51 23.42 34.39
CA VAL A 156 27.81 24.61 33.81
C VAL A 156 26.69 24.15 32.86
N SER A 157 25.56 24.88 32.76
CA SER A 157 24.49 24.59 31.78
C SER A 157 23.72 25.84 31.27
N ARG A 158 22.94 25.64 30.18
CA ARG A 158 21.80 26.44 29.66
C ARG A 158 22.02 27.78 28.91
N SER A 159 21.49 27.79 27.68
CA SER A 159 20.64 28.81 27.01
C SER A 159 21.11 30.24 26.73
N GLY A 160 21.02 30.65 25.45
CA GLY A 160 19.95 31.58 25.04
C GLY A 160 20.28 32.96 24.42
N ARG A 161 19.91 33.08 23.13
CA ARG A 161 19.29 34.27 22.46
C ARG A 161 20.13 35.50 21.99
N GLN A 162 19.85 35.85 20.72
CA GLN A 162 19.85 37.19 20.08
C GLN A 162 21.17 37.91 19.69
N ALA A 163 21.04 38.86 18.75
CA ALA A 163 22.11 39.35 17.87
C ALA A 163 22.00 40.85 17.55
N GLN A 164 23.14 41.46 17.17
CA GLN A 164 23.37 42.68 16.37
C GLN A 164 24.80 42.52 15.77
N ARG A 165 25.10 42.75 14.47
CA ARG A 165 25.11 44.00 13.66
C ARG A 165 26.05 45.08 14.24
N THR A 166 26.90 45.78 13.46
CA THR A 166 26.96 46.01 11.99
C THR A 166 28.35 46.48 11.52
N GLU A 167 28.70 46.28 10.22
CA GLU A 167 29.55 47.13 9.33
C GLU A 167 31.03 47.44 9.73
N LEU A 168 32.04 47.66 8.85
CA LEU A 168 32.29 47.69 7.38
C LEU A 168 33.78 47.24 7.16
N GLY A 169 34.35 46.99 5.97
CA GLY A 169 33.85 47.00 4.59
C GLY A 169 34.85 47.69 3.61
N THR A 170 35.53 46.94 2.72
CA THR A 170 36.61 47.46 1.84
C THR A 170 36.47 47.02 0.37
N ARG A 171 37.02 47.86 -0.52
CA ARG A 171 37.10 47.80 -2.01
C ARG A 171 37.71 46.47 -2.56
N ALA A 172 37.64 46.10 -3.85
CA ALA A 172 37.58 46.93 -5.07
C ALA A 172 37.06 46.19 -6.34
N ALA A 173 37.08 46.92 -7.48
CA ALA A 173 36.78 46.53 -8.87
C ALA A 173 35.30 46.21 -9.20
N GLY A 174 34.81 46.44 -10.43
CA GLY A 174 35.43 47.13 -11.57
C GLY A 174 34.43 47.30 -12.73
N THR A 175 34.28 48.51 -13.26
CA THR A 175 33.22 48.87 -14.22
C THR A 175 33.52 48.49 -15.67
N PHE A 176 32.46 48.17 -16.43
CA PHE A 176 32.32 48.64 -17.82
C PHE A 176 30.85 48.87 -18.17
N GLU A 177 30.56 49.96 -18.88
CA GLU A 177 29.19 50.37 -19.26
C GLU A 177 28.92 50.10 -20.75
N ARG A 178 27.64 49.93 -21.12
CA ARG A 178 26.95 50.92 -21.98
C ARG A 178 25.43 50.73 -22.08
N ASN A 179 24.77 51.86 -22.31
CA ASN A 179 23.31 52.02 -22.45
C ASN A 179 22.77 51.47 -23.79
N ILE A 180 21.46 51.16 -23.85
CA ILE A 180 20.46 52.04 -24.51
C ILE A 180 18.98 51.61 -24.25
N ARG A 181 18.26 52.52 -23.56
CA ARG A 181 16.84 52.95 -23.68
C ARG A 181 15.66 51.97 -23.83
N ASN A 182 14.75 52.12 -22.85
CA ASN A 182 13.31 52.41 -22.94
C ASN A 182 12.32 51.41 -23.57
N GLY A 183 11.24 51.12 -22.82
CA GLY A 183 10.06 50.40 -23.30
C GLY A 183 8.87 50.36 -22.31
N SER A 184 8.77 51.32 -21.39
CA SER A 184 7.78 51.31 -20.31
C SER A 184 6.43 51.92 -20.71
N HIS A 185 5.34 51.16 -20.57
CA HIS A 185 3.97 51.68 -20.58
C HIS A 185 3.22 51.26 -19.32
N ASN A 186 2.73 52.24 -18.56
CA ASN A 186 1.73 52.01 -17.51
C ASN A 186 0.36 51.71 -18.14
N LEU A 187 -0.45 50.90 -17.46
CA LEU A 187 -1.89 51.06 -17.40
C LEU A 187 -2.41 50.45 -16.09
N GLU A 188 -2.96 51.28 -15.20
CA GLU A 188 -3.73 50.83 -14.05
C GLU A 188 -5.20 50.64 -14.44
N ALA A 189 -5.82 49.51 -14.09
CA ALA A 189 -7.28 49.37 -14.07
C ALA A 189 -7.74 48.27 -13.08
N GLN A 190 -8.76 48.59 -12.30
CA GLN A 190 -9.43 47.71 -11.32
C GLN A 190 -10.33 46.68 -12.05
N GLY A 191 -10.59 45.48 -11.48
CA GLY A 191 -11.26 44.43 -12.29
C GLY A 191 -12.11 43.30 -11.69
N ARG A 192 -12.27 43.12 -10.36
CA ARG A 192 -13.20 42.17 -9.69
C ARG A 192 -13.12 40.67 -9.98
N GLU A 193 -13.45 39.87 -8.97
CA GLU A 193 -13.68 38.44 -9.07
C GLU A 193 -14.91 38.10 -9.95
N LYS A 194 -14.89 36.92 -10.58
CA LYS A 194 -16.10 36.13 -10.85
C LYS A 194 -15.87 34.64 -10.65
N GLN A 195 -16.33 34.14 -9.50
CA GLN A 195 -16.79 32.75 -9.38
C GLN A 195 -17.95 32.52 -10.37
N ALA A 196 -18.01 31.33 -10.98
CA ALA A 196 -19.12 30.91 -11.83
C ALA A 196 -19.59 29.52 -11.40
N GLN A 197 -20.69 29.47 -10.65
CA GLN A 197 -21.45 28.25 -10.43
C GLN A 197 -22.18 27.89 -11.73
N TRP A 198 -22.29 26.59 -12.02
CA TRP A 198 -23.23 26.07 -13.02
C TRP A 198 -24.04 24.95 -12.39
N THR A 199 -25.37 25.11 -12.41
CA THR A 199 -26.33 24.12 -11.94
C THR A 199 -27.40 23.95 -13.02
N GLU A 200 -27.79 22.68 -13.24
CA GLU A 200 -28.94 22.18 -13.99
C GLU A 200 -29.77 23.11 -14.90
N LEU A 201 -29.91 22.72 -16.17
CA LEU A 201 -31.21 22.44 -16.80
C LEU A 201 -31.04 21.87 -18.21
N GLY A 202 -31.83 20.86 -18.61
CA GLY A 202 -31.89 20.41 -20.01
C GLY A 202 -32.19 18.94 -20.27
N ARG A 203 -33.41 18.47 -20.00
CA ARG A 203 -33.92 17.24 -20.64
C ARG A 203 -34.20 17.53 -22.13
N SER A 204 -33.70 16.69 -23.05
CA SER A 204 -34.23 16.66 -24.42
C SER A 204 -34.09 15.28 -25.07
N THR A 205 -34.87 15.06 -26.12
CA THR A 205 -35.26 13.77 -26.72
C THR A 205 -34.24 13.14 -27.66
N ALA A 206 -34.32 11.83 -27.85
CA ALA A 206 -33.53 11.07 -28.82
C ALA A 206 -33.96 11.33 -30.30
N PRO A 207 -33.04 11.25 -31.28
CA PRO A 207 -33.35 11.27 -32.71
C PRO A 207 -33.73 9.87 -33.26
N PRO A 208 -34.44 9.78 -34.39
CA PRO A 208 -34.99 8.53 -34.93
C PRO A 208 -34.01 7.74 -35.83
N GLN A 209 -34.32 6.45 -36.01
CA GLN A 209 -33.65 5.56 -36.96
C GLN A 209 -34.10 5.79 -38.41
N ALA A 210 -33.23 5.50 -39.38
CA ALA A 210 -33.55 5.40 -40.81
C ALA A 210 -32.97 4.08 -41.38
N PRO A 211 -33.63 3.44 -42.37
CA PRO A 211 -33.28 2.09 -42.83
C PRO A 211 -32.14 2.08 -43.86
N ILE A 212 -31.35 1.00 -43.86
CA ILE A 212 -30.33 0.69 -44.87
C ILE A 212 -30.84 -0.48 -45.73
N SER A 213 -30.70 -0.37 -47.05
CA SER A 213 -31.17 -1.38 -48.01
C SER A 213 -30.01 -2.17 -48.64
N ASN A 214 -30.30 -3.43 -49.03
CA ASN A 214 -29.31 -4.33 -49.62
C ASN A 214 -28.88 -3.91 -51.03
N GLY A 215 -27.61 -4.14 -51.38
CA GLY A 215 -27.11 -4.00 -52.74
C GLY A 215 -25.70 -4.58 -52.93
N ILE A 216 -25.60 -5.78 -53.50
CA ILE A 216 -24.33 -6.41 -53.90
C ILE A 216 -24.22 -6.39 -55.43
N PRO A 217 -23.07 -5.98 -55.97
CA PRO A 217 -22.56 -6.55 -57.23
C PRO A 217 -21.10 -7.02 -57.12
N GLN A 218 -20.88 -8.28 -57.47
CA GLN A 218 -19.60 -8.83 -57.96
C GLN A 218 -19.59 -8.69 -59.50
N PRO A 219 -18.44 -8.58 -60.23
CA PRO A 219 -17.70 -9.81 -60.58
C PRO A 219 -16.18 -9.69 -60.94
N VAL A 220 -15.49 -10.86 -60.98
CA VAL A 220 -14.40 -11.37 -61.88
C VAL A 220 -13.34 -10.45 -62.51
N ASP A 221 -12.11 -10.87 -62.86
CA ASP A 221 -11.25 -12.05 -62.56
C ASP A 221 -9.80 -11.69 -62.98
N GLY A 222 -8.76 -12.34 -62.44
CA GLY A 222 -7.36 -12.04 -62.85
C GLY A 222 -6.26 -12.85 -62.17
N THR A 223 -5.90 -13.99 -62.75
CA THR A 223 -4.79 -14.92 -62.37
C THR A 223 -3.40 -14.25 -62.34
N TRP A 224 -2.37 -14.68 -61.58
CA TRP A 224 -2.02 -15.99 -60.99
C TRP A 224 -1.41 -15.83 -59.55
N HIS A 225 -0.54 -16.63 -58.90
CA HIS A 225 0.25 -17.85 -59.24
C HIS A 225 0.72 -18.64 -57.96
N THR A 226 0.94 -19.95 -58.13
CA THR A 226 1.80 -20.92 -57.40
C THR A 226 2.07 -20.86 -55.86
N ASN A 227 1.70 -21.97 -55.22
CA ASN A 227 2.42 -22.71 -54.16
C ASN A 227 2.52 -22.14 -52.72
N GLY A 228 1.62 -22.62 -51.86
CA GLY A 228 1.79 -22.72 -50.41
C GLY A 228 0.61 -23.47 -49.79
N SER A 229 0.83 -24.67 -49.23
CA SER A 229 -0.28 -25.52 -48.75
C SER A 229 -0.82 -25.04 -47.40
N GLN A 230 -1.89 -24.24 -47.42
CA GLN A 230 -2.71 -23.97 -46.24
C GLN A 230 -3.97 -24.84 -46.24
N SER A 231 -4.16 -25.60 -45.17
CA SER A 231 -5.39 -26.34 -44.91
C SER A 231 -6.49 -25.38 -44.46
N ASN A 232 -7.49 -25.15 -45.30
CA ASN A 232 -8.65 -24.30 -44.98
C ASN A 232 -9.52 -24.92 -43.87
N GLY A 233 -9.11 -24.73 -42.62
CA GLY A 233 -9.98 -24.87 -41.46
C GLY A 233 -10.96 -23.70 -41.41
N LEU A 234 -12.15 -23.88 -41.96
CA LEU A 234 -13.25 -22.91 -41.84
C LEU A 234 -13.76 -22.87 -40.39
N THR A 235 -13.06 -22.12 -39.53
CA THR A 235 -13.52 -21.83 -38.17
C THR A 235 -14.69 -20.86 -38.22
N ASN A 236 -15.89 -21.33 -37.86
CA ASN A 236 -17.08 -20.48 -37.73
C ASN A 236 -16.79 -19.30 -36.79
N GLY A 237 -16.85 -18.08 -37.34
CA GLY A 237 -16.40 -16.85 -36.71
C GLY A 237 -17.25 -16.39 -35.52
N HIS A 238 -17.22 -17.13 -34.42
CA HIS A 238 -17.51 -16.57 -33.11
C HIS A 238 -16.30 -15.74 -32.71
N SER A 239 -16.41 -14.41 -32.84
CA SER A 239 -15.46 -13.50 -32.21
C SER A 239 -15.39 -13.86 -30.73
N LYS A 240 -14.20 -14.24 -30.22
CA LYS A 240 -14.03 -14.46 -28.78
C LYS A 240 -14.39 -13.15 -28.08
N SER A 241 -15.27 -13.23 -27.08
CA SER A 241 -15.55 -12.08 -26.21
C SER A 241 -14.23 -11.51 -25.70
N LYS A 242 -14.01 -10.20 -25.87
CA LYS A 242 -12.80 -9.55 -25.34
C LYS A 242 -12.80 -9.69 -23.83
N LYS A 243 -11.64 -9.93 -23.21
CA LYS A 243 -11.49 -9.86 -21.75
C LYS A 243 -12.02 -8.51 -21.27
N LYS A 244 -12.87 -8.50 -20.24
CA LYS A 244 -13.19 -7.27 -19.52
C LYS A 244 -12.03 -6.91 -18.61
N LEU A 245 -11.61 -5.63 -18.62
CA LEU A 245 -10.46 -5.16 -17.85
C LEU A 245 -10.84 -4.94 -16.39
N ILE A 246 -10.14 -5.57 -15.46
CA ILE A 246 -10.22 -5.26 -14.04
C ILE A 246 -9.43 -3.96 -13.78
N LEU A 247 -10.08 -2.88 -13.37
CA LEU A 247 -9.40 -1.63 -13.00
C LEU A 247 -9.48 -1.40 -11.49
N ASN A 248 -8.31 -1.27 -10.85
CA ASN A 248 -8.18 -0.86 -9.46
C ASN A 248 -7.50 0.51 -9.38
N ALA A 249 -7.86 1.33 -8.40
CA ALA A 249 -7.07 2.51 -8.04
C ALA A 249 -5.86 2.09 -7.20
N PHE A 250 -4.64 2.42 -7.63
CA PHE A 250 -3.40 2.07 -6.94
C PHE A 250 -2.91 3.25 -6.10
N VAL A 251 -3.17 3.15 -4.80
CA VAL A 251 -3.00 4.21 -3.80
C VAL A 251 -2.21 3.68 -2.60
N GLU A 252 -1.85 4.58 -1.70
CA GLU A 252 -1.19 4.28 -0.43
C GLU A 252 -1.67 5.33 0.56
N MET A 253 -1.65 5.05 1.87
CA MET A 253 -2.06 6.03 2.88
C MET A 253 -0.97 7.07 3.18
N CYS A 254 -0.49 7.73 2.12
CA CYS A 254 0.57 8.72 2.12
C CYS A 254 0.38 9.75 1.00
N SER A 255 1.25 10.77 0.99
CA SER A 255 1.51 11.61 -0.18
C SER A 255 2.52 10.94 -1.12
N GLY A 256 2.56 11.33 -2.40
CA GLY A 256 3.69 11.02 -3.30
C GLY A 256 3.96 9.52 -3.57
N HIS A 257 2.93 8.67 -3.52
CA HIS A 257 3.01 7.20 -3.59
C HIS A 257 3.91 6.67 -4.73
N GLN A 258 3.67 7.10 -5.98
CA GLN A 258 4.44 6.69 -7.16
C GLN A 258 5.01 7.88 -7.95
N SER A 259 4.73 9.11 -7.50
CA SER A 259 5.04 10.35 -8.21
C SER A 259 5.51 11.39 -7.16
N PRO A 260 6.79 11.38 -6.76
CA PRO A 260 7.28 12.16 -5.61
C PRO A 260 7.30 13.66 -5.92
N GLY A 261 6.98 14.49 -4.91
CA GLY A 261 6.94 15.95 -5.04
C GLY A 261 5.66 16.55 -5.64
N LEU A 262 4.83 15.75 -6.34
CA LEU A 262 3.64 16.26 -7.06
C LEU A 262 2.53 16.80 -6.14
N TRP A 263 2.58 16.52 -4.83
CA TRP A 263 1.70 17.15 -3.82
C TRP A 263 1.77 18.68 -3.79
N ARG A 264 2.83 19.27 -4.36
CA ARG A 264 3.01 20.71 -4.54
C ARG A 264 2.14 21.29 -5.67
N HIS A 265 1.58 20.45 -6.54
CA HIS A 265 0.75 20.87 -7.66
C HIS A 265 -0.62 21.39 -7.16
N PRO A 266 -1.12 22.55 -7.62
CA PRO A 266 -2.34 23.16 -7.07
C PRO A 266 -3.61 22.28 -7.14
N LEU A 267 -3.72 21.40 -8.13
CA LEU A 267 -4.83 20.44 -8.25
C LEU A 267 -4.67 19.20 -7.36
N ASP A 268 -3.48 18.83 -6.90
CA ASP A 268 -3.30 17.63 -6.06
C ASP A 268 -3.92 17.78 -4.67
N LYS A 269 -4.48 16.68 -4.16
CA LYS A 269 -5.13 16.57 -2.84
C LYS A 269 -4.64 15.33 -2.08
N SER A 270 -3.57 14.66 -2.53
CA SER A 270 -3.01 13.46 -1.88
C SER A 270 -2.56 13.73 -0.44
N SER A 271 -2.05 14.94 -0.17
CA SER A 271 -1.69 15.43 1.17
C SER A 271 -2.84 15.40 2.19
N ASN A 272 -4.10 15.28 1.76
CA ASN A 272 -5.26 15.13 2.63
C ASN A 272 -5.48 13.70 3.15
N PHE A 273 -4.56 12.75 2.90
CA PHE A 273 -4.64 11.34 3.32
C PHE A 273 -4.90 11.11 4.82
N ASN A 274 -4.64 12.11 5.67
CA ASN A 274 -4.93 12.09 7.10
C ASN A 274 -6.40 12.40 7.46
N THR A 275 -7.30 12.53 6.48
CA THR A 275 -8.71 12.87 6.68
C THR A 275 -9.66 11.79 6.18
N LEU A 276 -10.72 11.50 6.94
CA LEU A 276 -11.70 10.47 6.58
C LEU A 276 -12.37 10.77 5.22
N THR A 277 -12.74 12.03 5.01
CA THR A 277 -13.48 12.50 3.84
C THR A 277 -12.71 12.29 2.53
N HIS A 278 -11.37 12.45 2.55
CA HIS A 278 -10.53 12.17 1.37
C HIS A 278 -10.74 10.75 0.85
N TRP A 279 -10.74 9.77 1.75
CA TRP A 279 -10.91 8.36 1.41
C TRP A 279 -12.36 8.00 1.06
N THR A 280 -13.35 8.49 1.80
CA THR A 280 -14.76 8.19 1.48
C THR A 280 -15.18 8.79 0.14
N SER A 281 -14.75 10.02 -0.17
CA SER A 281 -15.05 10.65 -1.46
C SER A 281 -14.28 10.00 -2.61
N LEU A 282 -13.03 9.56 -2.40
CA LEU A 282 -12.29 8.76 -3.39
C LEU A 282 -13.01 7.43 -3.67
N ALA A 283 -13.45 6.70 -2.64
CA ALA A 283 -14.18 5.44 -2.81
C ALA A 283 -15.50 5.62 -3.57
N GLN A 284 -16.23 6.70 -3.29
CA GLN A 284 -17.46 7.06 -4.01
C GLN A 284 -17.19 7.43 -5.48
N LEU A 285 -16.15 8.21 -5.76
CA LEU A 285 -15.73 8.54 -7.13
C LEU A 285 -15.42 7.26 -7.93
N LEU A 286 -14.63 6.35 -7.35
CA LEU A 286 -14.21 5.11 -8.00
C LEU A 286 -15.37 4.12 -8.19
N GLU A 287 -16.30 4.01 -7.23
CA GLU A 287 -17.50 3.17 -7.38
C GLU A 287 -18.43 3.69 -8.49
N ASN A 288 -18.64 5.01 -8.55
CA ASN A 288 -19.37 5.64 -9.67
C ASN A 288 -18.66 5.41 -11.02
N GLY A 289 -17.32 5.34 -11.01
CA GLY A 289 -16.50 4.93 -12.15
C GLY A 289 -16.59 3.45 -12.52
N SER A 290 -17.23 2.61 -11.71
CA SER A 290 -17.25 1.15 -11.85
C SER A 290 -15.86 0.49 -11.76
N PHE A 291 -14.92 1.07 -10.98
CA PHE A 291 -13.66 0.41 -10.62
C PHE A 291 -13.93 -0.85 -9.78
N GLN A 292 -13.19 -1.93 -10.03
CA GLN A 292 -13.37 -3.20 -9.31
C GLN A 292 -12.89 -3.09 -7.87
N GLY A 293 -11.86 -2.29 -7.60
CA GLY A 293 -11.37 -2.09 -6.25
C GLY A 293 -10.45 -0.89 -6.03
N ILE A 294 -10.14 -0.66 -4.76
CA ILE A 294 -9.06 0.21 -4.29
C ILE A 294 -7.93 -0.70 -3.81
N PHE A 295 -6.76 -0.61 -4.43
CA PHE A 295 -5.55 -1.33 -4.03
C PHE A 295 -4.67 -0.38 -3.22
N ILE A 296 -4.59 -0.63 -1.91
CA ILE A 296 -3.88 0.18 -0.93
C ILE A 296 -2.53 -0.50 -0.65
N ALA A 297 -1.45 0.10 -1.16
CA ALA A 297 -0.08 -0.22 -0.80
C ALA A 297 0.23 0.19 0.65
N ASP A 298 1.31 -0.34 1.20
CA ASP A 298 1.84 -0.03 2.53
C ASP A 298 3.33 -0.35 2.61
N VAL A 299 4.07 0.45 3.38
CA VAL A 299 5.48 0.22 3.73
C VAL A 299 5.72 0.48 5.22
N LEU A 300 6.23 -0.53 5.92
CA LEU A 300 6.51 -0.48 7.36
C LEU A 300 7.87 0.17 7.70
N GLY A 301 8.41 0.98 6.80
CA GLY A 301 9.71 1.64 6.93
C GLY A 301 9.91 2.68 5.83
N GLY A 302 10.72 3.70 6.09
CA GLY A 302 11.03 4.75 5.11
C GLY A 302 12.15 4.37 4.14
N TYR A 303 12.21 5.07 3.01
CA TYR A 303 13.20 4.86 1.94
C TYR A 303 14.53 5.50 2.30
N ASP A 304 15.52 4.67 2.65
CA ASP A 304 16.73 5.08 3.37
C ASP A 304 18.06 4.62 2.71
N VAL A 305 18.01 4.31 1.41
CA VAL A 305 19.14 3.75 0.63
C VAL A 305 19.93 4.81 -0.15
N TYR A 306 19.27 5.89 -0.61
CA TYR A 306 19.89 6.88 -1.49
C TYR A 306 20.71 7.91 -0.70
N GLY A 307 21.98 8.08 -1.03
CA GLY A 307 22.91 8.94 -0.29
C GLY A 307 23.49 8.27 0.96
N GLY A 308 23.75 6.97 0.89
CA GLY A 308 24.20 6.15 2.01
C GLY A 308 23.07 5.59 2.88
N PRO A 309 23.36 4.57 3.70
CA PRO A 309 22.36 3.85 4.48
C PRO A 309 21.77 4.72 5.60
N GLN A 310 20.48 4.50 5.89
CA GLN A 310 19.69 5.23 6.88
C GLN A 310 19.40 6.70 6.51
N ASN A 311 19.69 7.13 5.28
CA ASN A 311 19.41 8.49 4.80
C ASN A 311 17.95 8.68 4.38
N LEU A 312 17.08 8.97 5.35
CA LEU A 312 15.66 9.28 5.10
C LEU A 312 15.41 10.70 4.54
N VAL A 313 16.41 11.59 4.52
CA VAL A 313 16.20 13.03 4.20
C VAL A 313 15.55 13.25 2.83
N PRO A 314 15.98 12.59 1.73
CA PRO A 314 15.33 12.67 0.43
C PRO A 314 13.83 12.31 0.44
N ALA A 315 13.46 11.22 1.12
CA ALA A 315 12.08 10.74 1.20
C ALA A 315 11.20 11.68 2.04
N ILE A 316 11.71 12.09 3.21
CA ILE A 316 11.03 13.04 4.12
C ILE A 316 10.77 14.38 3.42
N ARG A 317 11.77 14.90 2.68
CA ARG A 317 11.69 16.21 2.01
C ARG A 317 10.71 16.23 0.83
N SER A 318 10.75 15.18 0.01
CA SER A 318 9.93 15.07 -1.20
C SER A 318 8.49 14.64 -0.92
N GLY A 319 8.23 14.03 0.24
CA GLY A 319 6.98 13.37 0.56
C GLY A 319 6.84 12.02 -0.14
N ALA A 320 7.94 11.34 -0.44
CA ALA A 320 7.95 10.07 -1.16
C ALA A 320 7.66 8.90 -0.20
N GLN A 321 6.41 8.44 -0.18
CA GLN A 321 5.90 7.44 0.77
C GLN A 321 6.19 7.81 2.24
N TRP A 322 6.19 9.12 2.54
CA TRP A 322 6.46 9.64 3.89
C TRP A 322 5.67 10.93 4.17
N PRO A 323 5.00 11.05 5.34
CA PRO A 323 4.65 9.96 6.25
C PRO A 323 3.57 9.05 5.64
N VAL A 324 3.43 7.84 6.19
CA VAL A 324 2.45 6.82 5.77
C VAL A 324 1.67 6.32 6.99
N ASN A 325 0.37 6.02 6.80
CA ASN A 325 -0.55 5.52 7.84
C ASN A 325 -0.97 4.06 7.58
N GLU A 326 -1.51 3.39 8.60
CA GLU A 326 -1.91 1.98 8.54
C GLU A 326 -3.13 1.75 7.61
N PRO A 327 -3.04 0.86 6.59
CA PRO A 327 -4.00 0.79 5.48
C PRO A 327 -5.35 0.14 5.79
N LEU A 328 -5.44 -0.77 6.78
CA LEU A 328 -6.69 -1.49 7.05
C LEU A 328 -7.72 -0.61 7.77
N SER A 329 -7.26 0.27 8.66
CA SER A 329 -8.12 1.07 9.55
C SER A 329 -9.10 2.00 8.83
N ILE A 330 -8.82 2.38 7.58
CA ILE A 330 -9.69 3.26 6.77
C ILE A 330 -10.78 2.50 6.00
N VAL A 331 -10.60 1.19 5.78
CA VAL A 331 -11.49 0.37 4.93
C VAL A 331 -12.96 0.40 5.41
N PRO A 332 -13.30 0.25 6.70
CA PRO A 332 -14.69 0.29 7.15
C PRO A 332 -15.41 1.62 6.84
N ALA A 333 -14.69 2.74 6.80
CA ALA A 333 -15.28 4.05 6.49
C ALA A 333 -15.57 4.20 4.98
N MET A 334 -14.66 3.76 4.12
CA MET A 334 -14.90 3.69 2.67
C MET A 334 -16.03 2.70 2.34
N ALA A 335 -16.08 1.57 3.04
CA ALA A 335 -17.13 0.57 2.90
C ALA A 335 -18.51 1.08 3.34
N ALA A 336 -18.58 1.92 4.38
CA ALA A 336 -19.82 2.59 4.78
C ALA A 336 -20.31 3.66 3.77
N ALA A 337 -19.44 4.08 2.84
CA ALA A 337 -19.74 5.08 1.82
C ALA A 337 -20.03 4.47 0.42
N THR A 338 -19.96 3.14 0.28
CA THR A 338 -19.98 2.41 -1.01
C THR A 338 -20.67 1.05 -0.88
N SER A 339 -21.08 0.42 -1.98
CA SER A 339 -21.90 -0.80 -1.99
C SER A 339 -21.19 -2.03 -2.57
N SER A 340 -20.32 -1.87 -3.57
CA SER A 340 -19.80 -2.97 -4.41
C SER A 340 -18.28 -2.95 -4.63
N ILE A 341 -17.62 -1.80 -4.53
CA ILE A 341 -16.17 -1.69 -4.74
C ILE A 341 -15.38 -2.50 -3.69
N GLY A 342 -14.36 -3.23 -4.15
CA GLY A 342 -13.46 -4.01 -3.31
C GLY A 342 -12.32 -3.21 -2.69
N PHE A 343 -11.71 -3.73 -1.62
CA PHE A 343 -10.61 -3.07 -0.89
C PHE A 343 -9.44 -4.04 -0.71
N GLY A 344 -8.47 -4.01 -1.64
CA GLY A 344 -7.24 -4.80 -1.55
C GLY A 344 -6.20 -4.08 -0.68
N VAL A 345 -5.96 -4.53 0.55
CA VAL A 345 -5.02 -3.91 1.49
C VAL A 345 -3.71 -4.69 1.59
N THR A 346 -2.59 -3.98 1.55
CA THR A 346 -1.25 -4.56 1.74
C THR A 346 -0.94 -4.72 3.21
N ILE A 347 -0.61 -5.94 3.66
CA ILE A 347 -0.20 -6.20 5.04
C ILE A 347 0.91 -7.28 5.03
N SER A 348 1.99 -7.03 5.79
CA SER A 348 3.20 -7.87 5.78
C SER A 348 3.13 -9.07 6.73
N THR A 349 3.47 -10.26 6.24
CA THR A 349 3.59 -11.48 7.06
C THR A 349 4.80 -11.49 7.99
N SER A 350 5.75 -10.57 7.80
CA SER A 350 7.07 -10.63 8.45
C SER A 350 7.11 -10.11 9.90
N TYR A 351 6.09 -9.37 10.38
CA TYR A 351 6.17 -8.63 11.64
C TYR A 351 4.91 -8.70 12.54
N GLU A 352 3.71 -8.91 11.98
CA GLU A 352 2.47 -9.09 12.76
C GLU A 352 2.14 -10.58 12.91
N GLN A 353 1.75 -11.04 14.10
CA GLN A 353 1.42 -12.45 14.36
C GLN A 353 0.15 -12.90 13.61
N PRO A 354 0.13 -14.09 12.96
CA PRO A 354 -0.96 -14.53 12.08
C PRO A 354 -2.32 -14.59 12.77
N TYR A 355 -2.37 -14.99 14.05
CA TYR A 355 -3.61 -15.03 14.82
C TYR A 355 -4.24 -13.63 15.00
N HIS A 356 -3.43 -12.58 15.13
CA HIS A 356 -3.93 -11.22 15.27
C HIS A 356 -4.44 -10.67 13.92
N LEU A 357 -3.67 -10.87 12.85
CA LEU A 357 -4.06 -10.46 11.50
C LEU A 357 -5.33 -11.21 11.01
N ALA A 358 -5.44 -12.51 11.27
CA ALA A 358 -6.64 -13.29 10.96
C ALA A 358 -7.91 -12.69 11.56
N ARG A 359 -7.84 -12.22 12.82
CA ARG A 359 -8.93 -11.50 13.49
C ARG A 359 -9.21 -10.15 12.84
N ARG A 360 -8.17 -9.34 12.58
CA ARG A 360 -8.31 -8.02 11.93
C ARG A 360 -9.02 -8.12 10.57
N LEU A 361 -8.57 -9.03 9.72
CA LEU A 361 -9.16 -9.26 8.39
C LEU A 361 -10.58 -9.82 8.48
N SER A 362 -10.86 -10.77 9.39
CA SER A 362 -12.24 -11.29 9.57
C SER A 362 -13.22 -10.19 9.97
N THR A 363 -12.83 -9.29 10.88
CA THR A 363 -13.65 -8.14 11.30
C THR A 363 -13.96 -7.22 10.13
N VAL A 364 -12.96 -6.92 9.28
CA VAL A 364 -13.18 -6.06 8.11
C VAL A 364 -13.96 -6.78 7.01
N ASP A 365 -13.80 -8.10 6.83
CA ASP A 365 -14.63 -8.88 5.90
C ASP A 365 -16.12 -8.86 6.31
N HIS A 366 -16.42 -9.00 7.61
CA HIS A 366 -17.77 -8.77 8.13
C HIS A 366 -18.26 -7.33 7.90
N LEU A 367 -17.49 -6.31 8.31
CA LEU A 367 -17.89 -4.90 8.20
C LEU A 367 -18.03 -4.39 6.76
N THR A 368 -17.36 -5.01 5.79
CA THR A 368 -17.42 -4.64 4.37
C THR A 368 -18.52 -5.38 3.59
N ASN A 369 -19.21 -6.35 4.22
CA ASN A 369 -20.03 -7.37 3.57
C ASN A 369 -19.25 -8.18 2.52
N GLY A 370 -18.06 -8.65 2.89
CA GLY A 370 -17.22 -9.50 2.05
C GLY A 370 -16.50 -8.76 0.92
N ARG A 371 -16.11 -7.49 1.11
CA ARG A 371 -15.44 -6.70 0.06
C ARG A 371 -13.94 -6.47 0.29
N VAL A 372 -13.34 -7.08 1.31
CA VAL A 372 -11.89 -6.93 1.57
C VAL A 372 -11.05 -7.99 0.83
N GLY A 373 -9.88 -7.58 0.37
CA GLY A 373 -8.81 -8.43 -0.15
C GLY A 373 -7.50 -8.12 0.57
N TRP A 374 -6.58 -9.07 0.62
CA TRP A 374 -5.28 -8.92 1.28
C TRP A 374 -4.15 -9.15 0.28
N ASN A 375 -3.35 -8.10 0.03
CA ASN A 375 -2.08 -8.21 -0.68
C ASN A 375 -0.99 -8.69 0.28
N VAL A 376 -0.63 -9.97 0.13
CA VAL A 376 0.35 -10.66 0.95
C VAL A 376 1.76 -10.25 0.52
N VAL A 377 2.52 -9.66 1.43
CA VAL A 377 3.90 -9.22 1.18
C VAL A 377 4.85 -9.67 2.29
N THR A 378 6.12 -9.87 1.92
CA THR A 378 7.21 -10.25 2.84
C THR A 378 8.10 -9.08 3.26
N GLY A 379 7.80 -7.85 2.81
CA GLY A 379 8.66 -6.68 2.93
C GLY A 379 9.97 -6.76 2.14
N TYR A 380 10.67 -5.62 2.02
CA TYR A 380 11.96 -5.48 1.32
C TYR A 380 12.84 -4.34 1.87
N LEU A 381 12.26 -3.32 2.51
CA LEU A 381 13.00 -2.26 3.20
C LEU A 381 13.63 -2.77 4.51
N ASP A 382 14.93 -2.55 4.68
CA ASP A 382 15.64 -2.89 5.91
C ASP A 382 15.25 -1.98 7.10
N SER A 383 14.88 -0.73 6.80
CA SER A 383 14.35 0.23 7.78
C SER A 383 13.14 -0.28 8.57
N ALA A 384 12.32 -1.16 7.99
CA ALA A 384 11.24 -1.84 8.71
C ALA A 384 11.80 -2.86 9.72
N ALA A 385 12.74 -3.71 9.31
CA ALA A 385 13.33 -4.75 10.15
C ALA A 385 14.06 -4.17 11.36
N ARG A 386 14.82 -3.08 11.19
CA ARG A 386 15.54 -2.43 12.30
C ARG A 386 14.61 -1.86 13.39
N ASN A 387 13.34 -1.61 13.08
CA ASN A 387 12.33 -1.14 14.04
C ASN A 387 11.45 -2.28 14.59
N LEU A 388 11.18 -3.33 13.81
CA LEU A 388 10.17 -4.35 14.12
C LEU A 388 10.73 -5.71 14.53
N SER A 389 11.97 -6.07 14.16
CA SER A 389 12.57 -7.38 14.45
C SER A 389 13.17 -7.51 15.87
N ASN A 390 12.75 -6.66 16.83
CA ASN A 390 13.13 -6.70 18.25
C ASN A 390 14.62 -6.95 18.54
N GLY A 391 15.52 -6.28 17.79
CA GLY A 391 16.97 -6.36 17.97
C GLY A 391 17.72 -7.29 17.00
N GLU A 392 17.04 -8.11 16.20
CA GLU A 392 17.68 -8.78 15.06
C GLU A 392 18.27 -7.73 14.09
N GLN A 393 19.46 -7.99 13.57
CA GLN A 393 20.18 -7.05 12.71
C GLN A 393 19.76 -7.19 11.24
N GLY A 394 18.72 -6.43 10.89
CA GLY A 394 18.24 -6.28 9.51
C GLY A 394 17.28 -7.37 9.04
N GLN A 395 17.03 -7.45 7.73
CA GLN A 395 16.07 -8.39 7.17
C GLN A 395 16.51 -9.87 7.25
N LYS A 396 15.59 -10.77 7.64
CA LYS A 396 15.70 -12.20 7.33
C LYS A 396 15.83 -12.41 5.82
N ARG A 397 16.59 -13.44 5.41
CA ARG A 397 16.94 -13.72 4.00
C ARG A 397 15.68 -13.86 3.12
N HIS A 398 15.72 -13.38 1.88
CA HIS A 398 14.57 -13.35 0.97
C HIS A 398 13.73 -14.65 0.95
N ASP A 399 14.37 -15.81 0.69
CA ASP A 399 13.65 -17.08 0.59
C ASP A 399 13.11 -17.57 1.95
N GLU A 400 13.78 -17.24 3.04
CA GLU A 400 13.36 -17.55 4.40
C GLU A 400 12.12 -16.72 4.81
N ARG A 401 11.97 -15.50 4.29
CA ARG A 401 10.72 -14.73 4.44
C ARG A 401 9.55 -15.38 3.69
N TYR A 402 9.82 -16.06 2.57
CA TYR A 402 8.81 -16.87 1.90
C TYR A 402 8.51 -18.18 2.66
N GLU A 403 9.50 -18.88 3.22
CA GLU A 403 9.24 -20.02 4.12
C GLU A 403 8.32 -19.63 5.30
N ILE A 404 8.56 -18.47 5.92
CA ILE A 404 7.68 -17.92 6.97
C ILE A 404 6.29 -17.61 6.42
N ALA A 405 6.19 -17.00 5.23
CA ALA A 405 4.91 -16.67 4.62
C ALA A 405 4.07 -17.91 4.26
N GLU A 406 4.67 -18.99 3.74
CA GLU A 406 3.95 -20.25 3.45
C GLU A 406 3.27 -20.81 4.71
N GLU A 407 4.00 -20.85 5.84
CA GLU A 407 3.43 -21.31 7.12
C GLU A 407 2.40 -20.32 7.68
N TYR A 408 2.61 -19.02 7.47
CA TYR A 408 1.64 -17.97 7.82
C TYR A 408 0.29 -18.20 7.13
N MET A 409 0.30 -18.54 5.83
CA MET A 409 -0.93 -18.83 5.07
C MET A 409 -1.65 -20.05 5.63
N ASP A 410 -0.94 -21.13 5.95
CA ASP A 410 -1.54 -22.32 6.58
C ASP A 410 -2.18 -22.00 7.94
N VAL A 411 -1.54 -21.19 8.80
CA VAL A 411 -2.14 -20.74 10.07
C VAL A 411 -3.45 -19.98 9.81
N VAL A 412 -3.45 -18.96 8.96
CA VAL A 412 -4.65 -18.13 8.77
C VAL A 412 -5.76 -18.85 8.01
N TYR A 413 -5.43 -19.73 7.04
CA TYR A 413 -6.41 -20.57 6.38
C TYR A 413 -7.05 -21.58 7.35
N LYS A 414 -6.27 -22.17 8.28
CA LYS A 414 -6.84 -23.00 9.36
C LYS A 414 -7.77 -22.20 10.27
N LEU A 415 -7.43 -20.96 10.63
CA LEU A 415 -8.29 -20.10 11.45
C LEU A 415 -9.61 -19.75 10.74
N TRP A 416 -9.56 -19.27 9.48
CA TRP A 416 -10.75 -18.83 8.74
C TRP A 416 -11.66 -19.97 8.27
N ASN A 417 -11.11 -21.14 7.96
CA ASN A 417 -11.82 -22.21 7.26
C ASN A 417 -12.02 -23.48 8.12
N SER A 418 -10.99 -23.93 8.84
CA SER A 418 -11.03 -25.17 9.63
C SER A 418 -11.66 -25.01 11.02
N SER A 419 -11.50 -23.86 11.67
CA SER A 419 -11.84 -23.67 13.09
C SER A 419 -13.35 -23.59 13.37
N TRP A 420 -14.15 -23.08 12.43
CA TRP A 420 -15.60 -22.91 12.56
C TRP A 420 -16.35 -23.57 11.41
N ARG A 421 -17.29 -24.47 11.74
CA ARG A 421 -18.16 -25.13 10.77
C ARG A 421 -19.13 -24.12 10.14
N SER A 422 -19.49 -24.27 8.87
CA SER A 422 -20.35 -23.28 8.18
C SER A 422 -21.73 -23.08 8.81
N ASP A 423 -22.22 -24.02 9.61
CA ASP A 423 -23.49 -23.96 10.34
C ASP A 423 -23.34 -23.66 11.86
N ALA A 424 -22.15 -23.25 12.32
CA ALA A 424 -21.83 -23.12 13.74
C ALA A 424 -22.67 -22.06 14.49
N VAL A 425 -22.99 -20.93 13.84
CA VAL A 425 -23.83 -19.88 14.43
C VAL A 425 -25.30 -20.28 14.25
N ARG A 426 -26.00 -20.56 15.35
CA ARG A 426 -27.38 -21.06 15.38
C ARG A 426 -28.41 -19.96 15.61
N LEU A 427 -28.09 -19.00 16.49
CA LEU A 427 -29.02 -17.96 16.98
C LEU A 427 -30.36 -18.51 17.52
N ASP A 428 -30.36 -19.73 18.08
CA ASP A 428 -31.56 -20.36 18.61
C ASP A 428 -31.96 -19.71 19.95
N LYS A 429 -32.87 -18.75 19.86
CA LYS A 429 -33.46 -18.04 21.02
C LYS A 429 -34.30 -18.92 21.94
N LYS A 430 -34.75 -20.10 21.48
CA LYS A 430 -35.58 -21.03 22.28
C LYS A 430 -34.71 -22.01 23.06
N ALA A 431 -33.64 -22.50 22.47
CA ALA A 431 -32.64 -23.34 23.16
C ALA A 431 -31.62 -22.51 23.96
N GLY A 432 -31.48 -21.20 23.68
CA GLY A 432 -30.47 -20.33 24.29
C GLY A 432 -29.09 -20.46 23.63
N VAL A 433 -29.01 -21.01 22.42
CA VAL A 433 -27.75 -21.36 21.74
C VAL A 433 -27.42 -20.33 20.67
N TYR A 434 -26.48 -19.42 20.96
CA TYR A 434 -25.95 -18.48 19.97
C TYR A 434 -25.07 -19.20 18.94
N THR A 435 -24.07 -19.95 19.43
CA THR A 435 -23.15 -20.80 18.66
C THR A 435 -23.21 -22.20 19.22
N ASP A 436 -23.22 -23.19 18.33
CA ASP A 436 -23.10 -24.61 18.63
C ASP A 436 -21.63 -24.96 18.97
N PRO A 437 -21.33 -25.42 20.20
CA PRO A 437 -19.95 -25.69 20.62
C PRO A 437 -19.33 -26.90 19.92
N GLU A 438 -20.12 -27.84 19.38
CA GLU A 438 -19.60 -28.96 18.58
C GLU A 438 -19.22 -28.54 17.15
N CYS A 439 -19.48 -27.28 16.80
CA CYS A 439 -19.16 -26.67 15.51
C CYS A 439 -17.97 -25.70 15.56
N VAL A 440 -17.29 -25.58 16.70
CA VAL A 440 -16.09 -24.75 16.89
C VAL A 440 -14.96 -25.61 17.46
N ARG A 441 -13.75 -25.47 16.92
CA ARG A 441 -12.58 -26.24 17.36
C ARG A 441 -11.28 -25.45 17.25
N GLU A 442 -10.33 -25.81 18.10
CA GLU A 442 -8.93 -25.49 17.93
C GLU A 442 -8.40 -25.99 16.57
N ILE A 443 -7.35 -25.33 16.09
CA ILE A 443 -6.63 -25.70 14.85
C ILE A 443 -5.36 -26.51 15.12
N HIS A 444 -4.86 -26.47 16.37
CA HIS A 444 -3.66 -27.17 16.84
C HIS A 444 -2.47 -27.08 15.84
N HIS A 445 -2.16 -25.87 15.35
CA HIS A 445 -1.05 -25.69 14.41
C HIS A 445 0.29 -25.75 15.17
N GLU A 446 1.14 -26.69 14.76
CA GLU A 446 2.50 -26.91 15.24
C GLU A 446 3.46 -26.80 14.03
N GLY A 447 4.12 -25.65 13.88
CA GLY A 447 4.97 -25.31 12.74
C GLY A 447 6.46 -25.12 13.09
N LYS A 448 7.24 -24.67 12.12
CA LYS A 448 8.65 -24.28 12.27
C LYS A 448 8.80 -22.87 12.86
N PHE A 449 7.83 -21.99 12.58
CA PHE A 449 7.84 -20.57 12.91
C PHE A 449 6.69 -20.19 13.86
N PHE A 450 5.57 -20.90 13.80
CA PHE A 450 4.36 -20.60 14.58
C PHE A 450 3.86 -21.81 15.40
N HIS A 451 3.36 -21.53 16.60
CA HIS A 451 2.59 -22.46 17.43
C HIS A 451 1.27 -21.77 17.78
N VAL A 452 0.15 -22.28 17.27
CA VAL A 452 -1.17 -21.63 17.38
C VAL A 452 -2.25 -22.68 17.67
N PRO A 453 -2.68 -22.83 18.93
CA PRO A 453 -3.79 -23.73 19.27
C PRO A 453 -5.12 -23.31 18.65
N GLY A 454 -5.47 -22.01 18.70
CA GLY A 454 -6.81 -21.52 18.37
C GLY A 454 -7.76 -21.56 19.57
N PRO A 455 -9.09 -21.71 19.37
CA PRO A 455 -9.82 -21.59 18.11
C PRO A 455 -9.71 -20.17 17.53
N HIS A 456 -10.21 -19.95 16.32
CA HIS A 456 -10.41 -18.58 15.82
C HIS A 456 -11.50 -17.87 16.62
N PHE A 457 -11.38 -16.56 16.83
CA PHE A 457 -12.33 -15.77 17.64
C PHE A 457 -13.43 -15.09 16.82
N CYS A 458 -13.37 -15.13 15.49
CA CYS A 458 -14.45 -14.63 14.64
C CYS A 458 -15.24 -15.79 14.05
N ALA A 459 -16.57 -15.70 14.10
CA ALA A 459 -17.44 -16.55 13.30
C ALA A 459 -17.17 -16.35 11.79
N PRO A 460 -17.48 -17.34 10.92
CA PRO A 460 -17.28 -17.24 9.48
C PRO A 460 -17.81 -15.93 8.90
N SER A 461 -16.95 -15.19 8.21
CA SER A 461 -17.28 -13.96 7.49
C SER A 461 -17.75 -14.27 6.07
N PRO A 462 -18.36 -13.32 5.33
CA PRO A 462 -18.99 -13.60 4.03
C PRO A 462 -18.06 -14.27 3.00
N GLN A 463 -16.76 -13.95 3.00
CA GLN A 463 -15.77 -14.62 2.15
C GLN A 463 -14.98 -15.74 2.86
N ARG A 464 -15.09 -15.85 4.19
CA ARG A 464 -14.16 -16.51 5.14
C ARG A 464 -12.70 -16.04 5.00
N THR A 465 -12.10 -16.42 3.89
CA THR A 465 -10.75 -16.01 3.46
C THR A 465 -10.92 -14.82 2.52
N PRO A 466 -10.34 -13.65 2.80
CA PRO A 466 -10.46 -12.47 1.92
C PRO A 466 -9.83 -12.75 0.54
N VAL A 467 -10.10 -11.93 -0.47
CA VAL A 467 -9.47 -12.09 -1.81
C VAL A 467 -7.95 -12.04 -1.66
N ILE A 468 -7.25 -13.11 -2.02
CA ILE A 468 -5.79 -13.20 -1.84
C ILE A 468 -5.08 -12.57 -3.02
N MET A 469 -4.32 -11.51 -2.76
CA MET A 469 -3.51 -10.79 -3.72
C MET A 469 -2.02 -10.95 -3.41
N GLN A 470 -1.15 -10.80 -4.41
CA GLN A 470 0.30 -10.91 -4.21
C GLN A 470 1.09 -10.13 -5.27
N ALA A 471 2.31 -9.66 -4.92
CA ALA A 471 3.14 -8.79 -5.77
C ALA A 471 4.61 -9.28 -5.98
N GLY A 472 4.92 -10.52 -5.63
CA GLY A 472 6.27 -11.08 -5.57
C GLY A 472 6.73 -11.73 -6.88
N THR A 473 7.51 -11.00 -7.69
CA THR A 473 7.99 -11.46 -9.01
C THR A 473 9.23 -12.37 -8.99
N SER A 474 9.84 -12.59 -7.82
CA SER A 474 11.01 -13.45 -7.63
C SER A 474 10.69 -14.94 -7.82
N ARG A 475 11.70 -15.82 -7.86
CA ARG A 475 11.47 -17.28 -8.03
C ARG A 475 10.57 -17.87 -6.92
N SER A 476 10.78 -17.43 -5.69
CA SER A 476 10.01 -17.86 -4.52
C SER A 476 8.64 -17.18 -4.48
N GLY A 477 8.58 -15.88 -4.80
CA GLY A 477 7.33 -15.15 -4.96
C GLY A 477 6.41 -15.74 -6.03
N LYS A 478 6.94 -16.19 -7.17
CA LYS A 478 6.19 -16.85 -8.25
C LYS A 478 5.57 -18.18 -7.83
N LYS A 479 6.26 -18.97 -7.00
CA LYS A 479 5.73 -20.21 -6.42
C LYS A 479 4.58 -19.93 -5.46
N PHE A 480 4.82 -19.02 -4.52
CA PHE A 480 3.84 -18.57 -3.54
C PHE A 480 2.58 -18.01 -4.22
N ALA A 481 2.75 -17.20 -5.27
CA ALA A 481 1.65 -16.63 -6.03
C ALA A 481 0.82 -17.70 -6.77
N ALA A 482 1.49 -18.67 -7.41
CA ALA A 482 0.82 -19.78 -8.07
C ALA A 482 0.02 -20.66 -7.10
N GLU A 483 0.47 -20.79 -5.85
CA GLU A 483 -0.21 -21.55 -4.80
C GLU A 483 -1.40 -20.78 -4.20
N HIS A 484 -1.19 -19.52 -3.77
CA HIS A 484 -2.15 -18.79 -2.93
C HIS A 484 -2.93 -17.67 -3.64
N ALA A 485 -2.40 -17.08 -4.71
CA ALA A 485 -2.98 -15.84 -5.26
C ALA A 485 -4.22 -16.10 -6.13
N GLU A 486 -5.21 -15.22 -5.97
CA GLU A 486 -6.41 -15.08 -6.81
C GLU A 486 -6.24 -13.90 -7.78
N ALA A 487 -5.55 -12.84 -7.34
CA ALA A 487 -5.05 -11.77 -8.19
C ALA A 487 -3.55 -11.47 -7.94
N ILE A 488 -2.82 -11.04 -8.97
CA ILE A 488 -1.38 -10.79 -8.91
C ILE A 488 -1.09 -9.39 -9.44
N PHE A 489 -0.39 -8.59 -8.65
CA PHE A 489 0.10 -7.28 -9.05
C PHE A 489 1.49 -7.39 -9.68
N VAL A 490 1.69 -6.78 -10.86
CA VAL A 490 3.00 -6.69 -11.52
C VAL A 490 3.35 -5.24 -11.86
N SER A 491 4.55 -4.80 -11.47
CA SER A 491 5.11 -3.49 -11.87
C SER A 491 6.23 -3.70 -12.88
N ALA A 492 6.08 -3.15 -14.08
CA ALA A 492 7.07 -3.20 -15.14
C ALA A 492 6.81 -2.12 -16.20
N HIS A 493 7.76 -1.94 -17.13
CA HIS A 493 7.71 -0.89 -18.17
C HIS A 493 7.06 -1.35 -19.49
N SER A 494 6.88 -2.67 -19.69
CA SER A 494 6.22 -3.22 -20.88
C SER A 494 5.60 -4.59 -20.64
N PRO A 495 4.65 -5.04 -21.49
CA PRO A 495 4.16 -6.42 -21.47
C PRO A 495 5.26 -7.45 -21.69
N ALA A 496 6.25 -7.16 -22.53
CA ALA A 496 7.39 -8.05 -22.78
C ALA A 496 8.21 -8.32 -21.50
N SER A 497 8.21 -7.39 -20.55
CA SER A 497 8.86 -7.57 -19.24
C SER A 497 8.08 -8.50 -18.29
N VAL A 498 6.77 -8.71 -18.49
CA VAL A 498 5.93 -9.56 -17.61
C VAL A 498 5.55 -10.90 -18.22
N VAL A 499 5.54 -11.05 -19.54
CA VAL A 499 4.97 -12.22 -20.24
C VAL A 499 5.50 -13.57 -19.75
N ASP A 500 6.82 -13.72 -19.55
CA ASP A 500 7.43 -14.96 -19.05
C ASP A 500 7.18 -15.18 -17.55
N SER A 501 6.94 -14.09 -16.80
CA SER A 501 6.52 -14.16 -15.40
C SER A 501 5.07 -14.66 -15.30
N VAL A 502 4.16 -14.13 -16.12
CA VAL A 502 2.75 -14.55 -16.18
C VAL A 502 2.63 -16.00 -16.60
N LYS A 503 3.28 -16.39 -17.72
CA LYS A 503 3.35 -17.79 -18.19
C LYS A 503 3.93 -18.72 -17.13
N GLY A 504 5.03 -18.32 -16.48
CA GLY A 504 5.69 -19.11 -15.44
C GLY A 504 4.84 -19.36 -14.20
N ILE A 505 4.05 -18.36 -13.77
CA ILE A 505 3.10 -18.50 -12.65
C ILE A 505 1.91 -19.37 -13.06
N ARG A 506 1.29 -19.12 -14.20
CA ARG A 506 0.16 -19.91 -14.71
C ARG A 506 0.54 -21.40 -14.89
N ALA A 507 1.71 -21.68 -15.45
CA ALA A 507 2.24 -23.04 -15.57
C ALA A 507 2.72 -23.66 -14.23
N GLU A 508 2.85 -22.90 -13.14
CA GLU A 508 3.07 -23.42 -11.78
C GLU A 508 1.75 -23.73 -11.08
N ALA A 509 0.71 -22.91 -11.30
CA ALA A 509 -0.65 -23.12 -10.78
C ALA A 509 -1.28 -24.39 -11.39
N GLU A 510 -1.19 -24.56 -12.70
CA GLU A 510 -1.65 -25.76 -13.41
C GLU A 510 -0.98 -27.04 -12.87
N ARG A 511 0.34 -27.00 -12.64
CA ARG A 511 1.10 -28.11 -12.03
C ARG A 511 0.72 -28.41 -10.58
N ARG A 512 -0.03 -27.53 -9.92
CA ARG A 512 -0.57 -27.67 -8.56
C ARG A 512 -2.07 -28.00 -8.56
N GLY A 513 -2.68 -28.18 -9.74
CA GLY A 513 -4.10 -28.51 -9.90
C GLY A 513 -5.03 -27.30 -9.88
N ARG A 514 -4.51 -26.07 -9.91
CA ARG A 514 -5.29 -24.83 -9.99
C ARG A 514 -5.53 -24.38 -11.42
N ASP A 515 -6.68 -23.78 -11.70
CA ASP A 515 -7.00 -23.19 -12.99
C ASP A 515 -6.17 -21.90 -13.24
N PRO A 516 -5.25 -21.89 -14.21
CA PRO A 516 -4.42 -20.71 -14.49
C PRO A 516 -5.22 -19.49 -14.97
N SER A 517 -6.42 -19.67 -15.50
CA SER A 517 -7.31 -18.58 -15.95
C SER A 517 -8.05 -17.89 -14.79
N LYS A 518 -8.18 -18.57 -13.64
CA LYS A 518 -8.74 -18.02 -12.40
C LYS A 518 -7.68 -17.30 -11.53
N ILE A 519 -6.45 -17.15 -12.00
CA ILE A 519 -5.45 -16.23 -11.43
C ILE A 519 -5.41 -14.97 -12.30
N LYS A 520 -5.94 -13.85 -11.82
CA LYS A 520 -6.02 -12.58 -12.56
C LYS A 520 -4.71 -11.80 -12.43
N VAL A 521 -4.11 -11.31 -13.51
CA VAL A 521 -2.89 -10.49 -13.46
C VAL A 521 -3.20 -9.02 -13.75
N LEU A 522 -2.79 -8.13 -12.84
CA LEU A 522 -3.04 -6.69 -12.90
C LEU A 522 -1.72 -5.92 -13.00
N ALA A 523 -1.51 -5.21 -14.10
CA ALA A 523 -0.29 -4.43 -14.32
C ALA A 523 -0.38 -3.02 -13.72
N LYS A 524 0.72 -2.51 -13.16
CA LYS A 524 0.84 -1.09 -12.79
C LYS A 524 0.79 -0.23 -14.05
N PHE A 525 -0.08 0.79 -14.06
CA PHE A 525 -0.21 1.69 -15.20
C PHE A 525 -0.51 3.12 -14.73
N CYS A 526 0.21 4.12 -15.26
CA CYS A 526 0.03 5.53 -14.95
C CYS A 526 -0.46 6.29 -16.20
N PRO A 527 -1.77 6.54 -16.34
CA PRO A 527 -2.30 7.29 -17.47
C PRO A 527 -2.20 8.81 -17.23
N VAL A 528 -1.71 9.55 -18.22
CA VAL A 528 -1.85 11.01 -18.29
C VAL A 528 -2.67 11.34 -19.53
N LEU A 529 -3.94 11.64 -19.30
CA LEU A 529 -4.97 11.74 -20.33
C LEU A 529 -5.25 13.20 -20.71
N GLY A 530 -5.46 13.46 -21.99
CA GLY A 530 -5.98 14.73 -22.49
C GLY A 530 -7.01 14.49 -23.59
N ARG A 531 -7.86 15.47 -23.88
CA ARG A 531 -8.82 15.42 -25.00
C ARG A 531 -8.11 15.52 -26.36
N THR A 532 -6.88 16.05 -26.37
CA THR A 532 -5.92 15.95 -27.48
C THR A 532 -4.56 15.47 -26.97
N GLN A 533 -3.67 15.05 -27.89
CA GLN A 533 -2.31 14.63 -27.56
C GLN A 533 -1.50 15.80 -26.95
N GLU A 534 -1.70 17.01 -27.45
CA GLU A 534 -1.04 18.23 -26.98
C GLU A 534 -1.47 18.59 -25.54
N GLU A 535 -2.75 18.38 -25.19
CA GLU A 535 -3.25 18.56 -23.82
C GLU A 535 -2.61 17.54 -22.86
N ALA A 536 -2.57 16.27 -23.26
CA ALA A 536 -1.98 15.20 -22.44
C ALA A 536 -0.49 15.45 -22.17
N GLU A 537 0.25 15.87 -23.20
CA GLU A 537 1.65 16.25 -23.04
C GLU A 537 1.84 17.56 -22.27
N ALA A 538 0.91 18.52 -22.38
CA ALA A 538 0.96 19.74 -21.58
C ALA A 538 0.79 19.40 -20.08
N LYS A 539 -0.18 18.55 -19.72
CA LYS A 539 -0.32 17.98 -18.38
C LYS A 539 0.97 17.29 -17.93
N TYR A 540 1.55 16.41 -18.75
CA TYR A 540 2.78 15.70 -18.40
C TYR A 540 4.00 16.64 -18.18
N ARG A 541 4.18 17.63 -19.06
CA ARG A 541 5.22 18.68 -18.92
C ARG A 541 4.99 19.61 -17.73
N ASP A 542 3.76 19.79 -17.31
CA ASP A 542 3.41 20.51 -16.08
C ASP A 542 3.76 19.67 -14.85
N TYR A 543 3.32 18.41 -14.80
CA TYR A 543 3.59 17.48 -13.69
C TYR A 543 5.10 17.30 -13.41
N LEU A 544 5.92 17.24 -14.46
CA LEU A 544 7.38 17.15 -14.33
C LEU A 544 8.02 18.35 -13.62
N GLN A 545 7.42 19.55 -13.68
CA GLN A 545 7.92 20.72 -12.93
C GLN A 545 7.71 20.58 -11.41
N TYR A 546 6.76 19.74 -11.00
CA TYR A 546 6.47 19.41 -9.60
C TYR A 546 7.09 18.08 -9.16
N GLY A 547 7.78 17.34 -10.06
CA GLY A 547 8.59 16.19 -9.69
C GLY A 547 9.70 16.54 -8.70
N ASP A 548 10.01 15.63 -7.79
CA ASP A 548 11.18 15.75 -6.90
C ASP A 548 12.27 14.74 -7.28
N TYR A 549 13.47 15.26 -7.57
CA TYR A 549 14.62 14.51 -8.05
C TYR A 549 15.21 13.60 -6.97
N GLU A 550 15.34 14.10 -5.74
CA GLU A 550 15.91 13.34 -4.64
C GLU A 550 14.90 12.28 -4.17
N GLY A 551 13.61 12.60 -4.17
CA GLY A 551 12.51 11.66 -3.92
C GLY A 551 12.45 10.51 -4.95
N ALA A 552 12.61 10.82 -6.24
CA ALA A 552 12.65 9.81 -7.30
C ALA A 552 13.81 8.81 -7.11
N LEU A 553 15.00 9.31 -6.76
CA LEU A 553 16.17 8.46 -6.47
C LEU A 553 16.05 7.71 -5.13
N ALA A 554 15.36 8.28 -4.13
CA ALA A 554 15.06 7.60 -2.87
C ALA A 554 14.15 6.39 -3.07
N LEU A 555 13.07 6.57 -3.84
CA LEU A 555 12.16 5.49 -4.21
C LEU A 555 12.88 4.41 -5.01
N PHE A 556 13.64 4.80 -6.05
CA PHE A 556 14.48 3.86 -6.81
C PHE A 556 15.40 3.05 -5.89
N GLY A 557 16.08 3.72 -4.95
CA GLY A 557 17.01 3.08 -4.01
C GLY A 557 16.32 2.06 -3.11
N GLY A 558 15.16 2.38 -2.53
CA GLY A 558 14.43 1.41 -1.70
C GLY A 558 13.81 0.26 -2.51
N TRP A 559 13.29 0.54 -3.72
CA TRP A 559 12.70 -0.48 -4.59
C TRP A 559 13.72 -1.47 -5.18
N THR A 560 14.97 -1.03 -5.40
CA THR A 560 16.01 -1.85 -6.07
C THR A 560 17.15 -2.29 -5.14
N GLY A 561 17.31 -1.66 -3.98
CA GLY A 561 18.47 -1.81 -3.09
C GLY A 561 19.73 -1.09 -3.59
N VAL A 562 19.64 -0.21 -4.59
CA VAL A 562 20.79 0.44 -5.24
C VAL A 562 20.88 1.92 -4.85
N ASP A 563 21.96 2.30 -4.17
CA ASP A 563 22.28 3.72 -4.00
C ASP A 563 22.76 4.34 -5.33
N MET A 564 22.07 5.39 -5.76
CA MET A 564 22.39 6.16 -6.97
C MET A 564 23.29 7.38 -6.70
N ALA A 565 23.62 7.69 -5.44
CA ALA A 565 24.44 8.85 -5.09
C ALA A 565 25.90 8.79 -5.59
N PRO A 566 26.57 7.62 -5.72
CA PRO A 566 27.93 7.56 -6.27
C PRO A 566 28.06 8.00 -7.74
N TYR A 567 26.97 7.97 -8.52
CA TYR A 567 27.00 8.25 -9.96
C TYR A 567 26.74 9.72 -10.27
N GLY A 568 27.37 10.22 -11.33
CA GLY A 568 27.14 11.55 -11.89
C GLY A 568 25.77 11.67 -12.58
N ASP A 569 25.18 12.86 -12.55
CA ASP A 569 23.83 13.08 -13.12
C ASP A 569 23.80 12.89 -14.65
N ASP A 570 24.89 13.21 -15.35
CA ASP A 570 25.11 12.96 -16.78
C ASP A 570 25.81 11.63 -17.10
N GLU A 571 26.17 10.84 -16.08
CA GLU A 571 26.84 9.54 -16.23
C GLU A 571 25.89 8.51 -16.81
N GLU A 572 26.35 7.74 -17.80
CA GLU A 572 25.50 6.82 -18.54
C GLU A 572 25.45 5.42 -17.91
N LEU A 573 24.25 5.07 -17.45
CA LEU A 573 23.96 3.88 -16.64
C LEU A 573 24.02 2.55 -17.41
N ARG A 574 24.28 2.60 -18.73
CA ARG A 574 24.65 1.41 -19.52
C ARG A 574 26.02 0.84 -19.16
N TYR A 575 26.95 1.68 -18.69
CA TYR A 575 28.36 1.33 -18.56
C TYR A 575 28.85 1.16 -17.11
N VAL A 576 27.96 1.33 -16.14
CA VAL A 576 28.27 1.16 -14.71
C VAL A 576 28.42 -0.32 -14.34
N GLU A 577 29.24 -0.62 -13.33
CA GLU A 577 29.55 -2.01 -12.95
C GLU A 577 28.33 -2.78 -12.41
N SER A 578 27.34 -2.09 -11.81
CA SER A 578 26.16 -2.72 -11.21
C SER A 578 25.30 -3.47 -12.22
N ASN A 579 25.25 -4.81 -12.09
CA ASN A 579 24.37 -5.68 -12.88
C ASN A 579 22.88 -5.32 -12.71
N ALA A 580 22.47 -4.85 -11.52
CA ALA A 580 21.09 -4.48 -11.24
C ALA A 580 20.66 -3.23 -12.01
N ILE A 581 21.53 -2.21 -12.05
CA ILE A 581 21.30 -1.00 -12.87
C ILE A 581 21.26 -1.40 -14.34
N ARG A 582 22.28 -2.12 -14.84
CA ARG A 582 22.35 -2.51 -16.26
C ARG A 582 21.12 -3.30 -16.72
N SER A 583 20.67 -4.29 -15.95
CA SER A 583 19.46 -5.08 -16.30
C SER A 583 18.19 -4.22 -16.33
N TYR A 584 18.06 -3.25 -15.43
CA TYR A 584 16.93 -2.33 -15.39
C TYR A 584 16.95 -1.34 -16.57
N ILE A 585 18.12 -0.79 -16.91
CA ILE A 585 18.33 0.14 -18.03
C ILE A 585 18.23 -0.58 -19.38
N GLU A 586 18.70 -1.82 -19.50
CA GLU A 586 18.43 -2.69 -20.66
C GLU A 586 16.93 -2.92 -20.85
N GLY A 587 16.17 -3.08 -19.76
CA GLY A 587 14.70 -3.05 -19.79
C GLY A 587 14.18 -1.77 -20.43
N LEU A 588 14.51 -0.60 -19.86
CA LEU A 588 14.04 0.70 -20.34
C LEU A 588 14.46 1.03 -21.78
N LEU A 589 15.65 0.60 -22.23
CA LEU A 589 16.11 0.78 -23.60
C LEU A 589 15.25 0.04 -24.63
N ASN A 590 14.72 -1.12 -24.28
CA ASN A 590 13.83 -1.89 -25.14
C ASN A 590 12.41 -1.32 -25.20
N THR A 591 11.99 -0.54 -24.18
CA THR A 591 10.60 -0.07 -24.02
C THR A 591 10.41 1.42 -24.28
N ALA A 592 11.50 2.20 -24.17
CA ALA A 592 11.54 3.64 -24.35
C ALA A 592 12.87 4.07 -25.02
N PRO A 593 13.19 3.55 -26.22
CA PRO A 593 14.47 3.77 -26.89
C PRO A 593 14.75 5.24 -27.24
N ASP A 594 13.71 6.05 -27.46
CA ASP A 594 13.84 7.44 -27.87
C ASP A 594 14.05 8.42 -26.69
N VAL A 595 13.86 7.96 -25.44
CA VAL A 595 14.03 8.81 -24.26
C VAL A 595 15.48 9.28 -24.15
N ASN A 596 15.66 10.61 -24.16
CA ASN A 596 16.97 11.27 -24.23
C ASN A 596 17.87 10.73 -25.38
N GLY A 597 17.27 10.38 -26.53
CA GLY A 597 17.99 9.78 -27.66
C GLY A 597 18.61 8.42 -27.34
N GLY A 598 18.02 7.67 -26.40
CA GLY A 598 18.52 6.41 -25.89
C GLY A 598 19.66 6.55 -24.87
N LYS A 599 19.99 7.77 -24.42
CA LYS A 599 21.02 8.01 -23.40
C LYS A 599 20.42 8.01 -21.98
N TRP A 600 20.40 6.86 -21.34
CA TRP A 600 19.95 6.73 -19.96
C TRP A 600 21.03 7.13 -18.97
N THR A 601 20.94 8.35 -18.44
CA THR A 601 21.76 8.80 -17.30
C THR A 601 21.01 8.70 -15.98
N LYS A 602 21.70 8.88 -14.86
CA LYS A 602 21.08 9.04 -13.53
C LYS A 602 20.00 10.13 -13.53
N LYS A 603 20.24 11.24 -14.22
CA LYS A 603 19.26 12.31 -14.38
C LYS A 603 18.02 11.85 -15.17
N THR A 604 18.22 11.24 -16.34
CA THR A 604 17.12 10.71 -17.17
C THR A 604 16.29 9.66 -16.41
N LEU A 605 16.95 8.81 -15.62
CA LEU A 605 16.30 7.84 -14.74
C LEU A 605 15.40 8.52 -13.69
N ALA A 606 15.91 9.53 -12.99
CA ALA A 606 15.12 10.27 -11.99
C ALA A 606 13.93 11.01 -12.63
N GLU A 607 14.16 11.71 -13.75
CA GLU A 607 13.13 12.44 -14.51
C GLU A 607 12.02 11.50 -15.02
N HIS A 608 12.36 10.28 -15.42
CA HIS A 608 11.38 9.26 -15.81
C HIS A 608 10.55 8.73 -14.61
N ILE A 609 11.15 8.66 -13.42
CA ILE A 609 10.52 8.15 -12.19
C ILE A 609 9.60 9.19 -11.52
N MET A 610 9.86 10.49 -11.70
CA MET A 610 9.08 11.60 -11.11
C MET A 610 7.57 11.50 -11.32
N VAL A 611 7.12 10.91 -12.44
CA VAL A 611 5.70 10.77 -12.78
C VAL A 611 5.39 9.31 -13.12
N GLY A 612 4.90 8.57 -12.13
CA GLY A 612 4.46 7.17 -12.28
C GLY A 612 5.46 6.09 -11.87
N GLY A 613 6.69 6.40 -11.44
CA GLY A 613 7.62 5.46 -10.82
C GLY A 613 8.07 4.30 -11.73
N LEU A 614 8.41 3.13 -11.15
CA LEU A 614 8.89 1.95 -11.92
C LEU A 614 7.77 1.17 -12.66
N GLY A 615 6.89 1.87 -13.36
CA GLY A 615 5.79 1.28 -14.14
C GLY A 615 5.81 1.73 -15.60
N ALA A 616 4.72 1.44 -16.31
CA ALA A 616 4.41 2.13 -17.56
C ALA A 616 3.65 3.43 -17.27
N THR A 617 4.16 4.54 -17.81
CA THR A 617 3.45 5.82 -17.87
C THR A 617 3.06 6.11 -19.32
N CYS A 618 1.77 6.25 -19.59
CA CYS A 618 1.24 6.47 -20.95
C CYS A 618 0.60 7.85 -21.06
N VAL A 619 1.11 8.68 -21.97
CA VAL A 619 0.70 10.08 -22.15
C VAL A 619 -0.02 10.23 -23.50
N GLY A 620 -1.30 10.59 -23.49
CA GLY A 620 -2.05 10.83 -24.73
C GLY A 620 -3.57 10.90 -24.60
N THR A 621 -4.24 10.68 -25.73
CA THR A 621 -5.70 10.63 -25.84
C THR A 621 -6.28 9.30 -25.36
N PRO A 622 -7.59 9.22 -25.05
CA PRO A 622 -8.23 8.00 -24.54
C PRO A 622 -8.10 6.78 -25.45
N ASP A 623 -8.13 6.99 -26.77
CA ASP A 623 -7.94 5.96 -27.78
C ASP A 623 -6.50 5.42 -27.76
N LYS A 624 -5.48 6.28 -27.74
CA LYS A 624 -4.07 5.88 -27.64
C LYS A 624 -3.75 5.16 -26.32
N VAL A 625 -4.36 5.60 -25.21
CA VAL A 625 -4.20 4.94 -23.91
C VAL A 625 -4.93 3.59 -23.89
N ALA A 626 -6.11 3.49 -24.50
CA ALA A 626 -6.81 2.22 -24.68
C ALA A 626 -6.08 1.24 -25.61
N ASP A 627 -5.43 1.73 -26.69
CA ASP A 627 -4.57 0.92 -27.57
C ASP A 627 -3.41 0.29 -26.79
N GLU A 628 -2.74 1.07 -25.93
CA GLU A 628 -1.67 0.56 -25.07
C GLU A 628 -2.20 -0.47 -24.07
N MET A 629 -3.37 -0.24 -23.46
CA MET A 629 -3.99 -1.23 -22.57
C MET A 629 -4.40 -2.53 -23.30
N GLU A 630 -4.93 -2.45 -24.51
CA GLU A 630 -5.19 -3.63 -25.35
C GLU A 630 -3.90 -4.36 -25.72
N ARG A 631 -2.82 -3.63 -26.03
CA ARG A 631 -1.49 -4.19 -26.29
C ARG A 631 -0.94 -4.93 -25.07
N TRP A 632 -1.06 -4.36 -23.87
CA TRP A 632 -0.65 -5.03 -22.63
C TRP A 632 -1.38 -6.35 -22.38
N VAL A 633 -2.68 -6.42 -22.67
CA VAL A 633 -3.48 -7.65 -22.59
C VAL A 633 -3.04 -8.69 -23.64
N GLN A 634 -2.75 -8.24 -24.87
CA GLN A 634 -2.37 -9.13 -25.98
C GLN A 634 -0.94 -9.69 -25.86
N GLU A 635 0.04 -8.83 -25.51
CA GLU A 635 1.46 -9.19 -25.43
C GLU A 635 1.84 -9.79 -24.06
N GLY A 636 1.23 -9.30 -22.97
CA GLY A 636 1.58 -9.66 -21.59
C GLY A 636 0.65 -10.68 -20.92
N ASP A 637 -0.50 -10.99 -21.56
CA ASP A 637 -1.58 -11.83 -21.03
C ASP A 637 -2.12 -11.37 -19.65
N VAL A 638 -2.12 -10.06 -19.42
CA VAL A 638 -2.76 -9.46 -18.25
C VAL A 638 -4.29 -9.44 -18.39
N ASP A 639 -4.99 -9.23 -17.27
CA ASP A 639 -6.45 -9.21 -17.16
C ASP A 639 -6.98 -7.84 -16.69
N GLY A 640 -6.08 -6.90 -16.40
CA GLY A 640 -6.44 -5.59 -15.88
C GLY A 640 -5.24 -4.78 -15.40
N PHE A 641 -5.53 -3.68 -14.69
CA PHE A 641 -4.55 -2.67 -14.31
C PHE A 641 -4.78 -2.11 -12.90
N ASN A 642 -3.70 -1.97 -12.16
CA ASN A 642 -3.59 -1.16 -10.94
C ASN A 642 -3.18 0.26 -11.39
N ILE A 643 -4.16 1.17 -11.47
CA ILE A 643 -4.01 2.54 -11.98
C ILE A 643 -3.30 3.42 -10.94
N ALA A 644 -2.03 3.72 -11.18
CA ALA A 644 -1.25 4.66 -10.39
C ALA A 644 -1.66 6.11 -10.72
N TYR A 645 -1.67 6.99 -9.71
CA TYR A 645 -1.96 8.41 -9.91
C TYR A 645 -0.70 9.24 -10.20
N ALA A 646 -0.84 10.23 -11.09
CA ALA A 646 0.06 11.38 -11.13
C ALA A 646 -0.40 12.42 -10.11
N LEU A 647 -1.69 12.78 -10.16
CA LEU A 647 -2.36 13.67 -9.20
C LEU A 647 -3.63 12.99 -8.67
N MET A 648 -3.91 13.11 -7.38
CA MET A 648 -5.10 12.54 -6.74
C MET A 648 -6.05 13.65 -6.27
N PRO A 649 -7.34 13.68 -6.66
CA PRO A 649 -8.08 12.66 -7.42
C PRO A 649 -7.96 12.72 -8.96
N GLN A 650 -7.42 13.80 -9.55
CA GLN A 650 -7.53 14.12 -10.98
C GLN A 650 -7.22 12.95 -11.94
N THR A 651 -6.21 12.10 -11.68
CA THR A 651 -5.92 10.96 -12.56
C THR A 651 -7.09 9.95 -12.62
N PHE A 652 -7.84 9.77 -11.53
CA PHE A 652 -9.03 8.91 -11.51
C PHE A 652 -10.23 9.59 -12.17
N GLU A 653 -10.38 10.91 -11.98
CA GLU A 653 -11.42 11.72 -12.64
C GLU A 653 -11.24 11.68 -14.18
N ASP A 654 -10.02 11.92 -14.67
CA ASP A 654 -9.66 11.83 -16.09
C ASP A 654 -9.90 10.40 -16.65
N VAL A 655 -9.61 9.35 -15.88
CA VAL A 655 -9.88 7.95 -16.30
C VAL A 655 -11.39 7.67 -16.40
N ILE A 656 -12.20 8.21 -15.50
CA ILE A 656 -13.66 8.02 -15.48
C ILE A 656 -14.33 8.84 -16.59
N GLU A 657 -13.93 10.09 -16.80
CA GLU A 657 -14.53 10.97 -17.83
C GLU A 657 -14.09 10.64 -19.26
N LEU A 658 -12.83 10.20 -19.45
CA LEU A 658 -12.21 10.14 -20.78
C LEU A 658 -11.94 8.71 -21.24
N LEU A 659 -11.30 7.90 -20.39
CA LEU A 659 -10.81 6.56 -20.78
C LEU A 659 -11.88 5.47 -20.69
N ILE A 660 -12.63 5.41 -19.59
CA ILE A 660 -13.69 4.41 -19.38
C ILE A 660 -14.77 4.42 -20.48
N PRO A 661 -15.24 5.58 -21.00
CA PRO A 661 -16.13 5.62 -22.16
C PRO A 661 -15.54 5.00 -23.43
N GLU A 662 -14.25 5.21 -23.71
CA GLU A 662 -13.55 4.61 -24.85
C GLU A 662 -13.38 3.09 -24.68
N LEU A 663 -13.01 2.64 -23.47
CA LEU A 663 -12.94 1.21 -23.14
C LEU A 663 -14.31 0.52 -23.25
N ARG A 664 -15.41 1.17 -22.82
CA ARG A 664 -16.79 0.68 -23.03
C ARG A 664 -17.13 0.59 -24.52
N LYS A 665 -16.86 1.64 -25.29
CA LYS A 665 -17.02 1.68 -26.77
C LYS A 665 -16.25 0.57 -27.49
N ARG A 666 -15.09 0.15 -26.97
CA ARG A 666 -14.28 -0.98 -27.47
C ARG A 666 -14.72 -2.36 -26.97
N GLY A 667 -15.73 -2.42 -26.11
CA GLY A 667 -16.23 -3.64 -25.46
C GLY A 667 -15.37 -4.12 -24.27
N LEU A 668 -14.32 -3.40 -23.89
CA LEU A 668 -13.28 -3.80 -22.93
C LEU A 668 -13.65 -3.60 -21.47
N PHE A 669 -14.63 -2.75 -21.15
CA PHE A 669 -14.96 -2.41 -19.76
C PHE A 669 -16.43 -2.65 -19.42
N TRP A 670 -16.74 -2.62 -18.13
CA TRP A 670 -18.04 -3.01 -17.56
C TRP A 670 -19.02 -1.84 -17.56
N ASP A 671 -20.30 -2.12 -17.78
CA ASP A 671 -21.38 -1.11 -17.68
C ASP A 671 -21.92 -0.96 -16.24
N GLY A 672 -21.36 -1.73 -15.30
CA GLY A 672 -21.65 -1.74 -13.87
C GLY A 672 -20.89 -2.90 -13.20
N TYR A 673 -21.20 -3.19 -11.93
CA TYR A 673 -20.68 -4.38 -11.24
C TYR A 673 -21.36 -5.65 -11.77
N CYS A 674 -20.61 -6.75 -11.86
CA CYS A 674 -21.16 -8.05 -12.27
C CYS A 674 -22.12 -8.61 -11.21
N VAL A 675 -21.77 -8.43 -9.93
CA VAL A 675 -22.60 -8.81 -8.78
C VAL A 675 -22.76 -7.58 -7.86
N PRO A 676 -23.67 -6.62 -8.18
CA PRO A 676 -23.85 -5.41 -7.39
C PRO A 676 -24.23 -5.73 -5.93
N GLY A 677 -23.52 -5.17 -4.97
CA GLY A 677 -23.67 -5.48 -3.54
C GLY A 677 -23.13 -6.84 -3.08
N GLY A 678 -22.60 -7.64 -4.02
CA GLY A 678 -21.93 -8.92 -3.73
C GLY A 678 -20.52 -8.75 -3.19
N THR A 679 -19.89 -9.88 -2.87
CA THR A 679 -18.50 -9.91 -2.37
C THR A 679 -17.49 -9.50 -3.45
N TYR A 680 -16.26 -9.20 -3.02
CA TYR A 680 -15.16 -8.90 -3.94
C TYR A 680 -14.83 -10.12 -4.80
N ARG A 681 -14.84 -11.33 -4.23
CA ARG A 681 -14.58 -12.57 -4.97
C ARG A 681 -15.62 -12.86 -6.06
N GLU A 682 -16.90 -12.67 -5.78
CA GLU A 682 -17.97 -12.81 -6.79
C GLU A 682 -17.79 -11.84 -7.97
N ASN A 683 -17.39 -10.60 -7.69
CA ASN A 683 -17.11 -9.60 -8.73
C ASN A 683 -15.78 -9.84 -9.46
N LEU A 684 -14.78 -10.45 -8.81
CA LEU A 684 -13.50 -10.84 -9.41
C LEU A 684 -13.66 -12.02 -10.38
N TYR A 685 -14.58 -12.94 -10.09
CA TYR A 685 -14.82 -14.15 -10.87
C TYR A 685 -16.04 -14.13 -11.79
N GLU A 686 -16.82 -13.03 -11.76
CA GLU A 686 -18.00 -12.83 -12.62
C GLU A 686 -19.12 -13.85 -12.31
N GLU A 687 -19.17 -14.31 -11.05
CA GLU A 687 -19.82 -15.57 -10.67
C GLU A 687 -20.59 -15.41 -9.33
N PRO A 688 -21.90 -15.10 -9.37
CA PRO A 688 -22.73 -14.98 -8.16
C PRO A 688 -22.73 -16.25 -7.32
N GLY A 689 -22.58 -16.10 -6.01
CA GLY A 689 -22.43 -17.20 -5.05
C GLY A 689 -20.99 -17.70 -4.85
N GLN A 690 -20.02 -17.29 -5.67
CA GLN A 690 -18.61 -17.64 -5.50
C GLN A 690 -17.90 -16.76 -4.44
N HIS A 691 -18.50 -16.65 -3.25
CA HIS A 691 -18.00 -15.81 -2.16
C HIS A 691 -16.83 -16.44 -1.38
N GLU A 692 -16.83 -17.77 -1.20
CA GLU A 692 -15.70 -18.53 -0.62
C GLU A 692 -14.61 -18.78 -1.69
N PRO A 693 -13.34 -19.10 -1.33
CA PRO A 693 -12.30 -19.46 -2.28
C PRO A 693 -12.71 -20.60 -3.23
N LEU A 694 -12.17 -20.59 -4.45
CA LEU A 694 -12.46 -21.59 -5.48
C LEU A 694 -12.10 -23.02 -5.02
N PRO A 695 -12.78 -24.09 -5.49
CA PRO A 695 -12.56 -25.45 -5.01
C PRO A 695 -11.13 -26.00 -5.18
N ASP A 696 -10.35 -25.45 -6.11
CA ASP A 696 -8.94 -25.78 -6.38
C ASP A 696 -7.95 -25.03 -5.47
N HIS A 697 -8.40 -23.99 -4.77
CA HIS A 697 -7.58 -23.16 -3.89
C HIS A 697 -7.30 -23.88 -2.55
N PRO A 698 -6.07 -23.81 -2.00
CA PRO A 698 -5.71 -24.53 -0.78
C PRO A 698 -6.60 -24.18 0.43
N ALA A 699 -7.10 -22.95 0.53
CA ALA A 699 -8.00 -22.54 1.62
C ALA A 699 -9.38 -23.20 1.52
N ALA A 700 -9.88 -23.51 0.31
CA ALA A 700 -11.20 -24.12 0.11
C ALA A 700 -11.24 -25.57 0.65
N GLN A 701 -10.13 -26.30 0.50
CA GLN A 701 -9.95 -27.66 1.02
C GLN A 701 -9.99 -27.72 2.56
N MET A 702 -9.81 -26.57 3.24
CA MET A 702 -9.87 -26.44 4.69
C MET A 702 -11.27 -26.06 5.23
N ILE A 703 -12.25 -25.74 4.36
CA ILE A 703 -13.57 -25.27 4.81
C ILE A 703 -14.34 -26.40 5.49
N TRP A 704 -14.54 -26.29 6.80
CA TRP A 704 -15.34 -27.24 7.56
C TRP A 704 -16.83 -27.03 7.25
N ARG A 705 -17.37 -27.87 6.37
CA ARG A 705 -18.82 -27.93 6.05
C ARG A 705 -19.52 -28.96 6.95
N PRO A 706 -20.83 -28.81 7.23
CA PRO A 706 -21.61 -29.88 7.84
C PRO A 706 -21.63 -31.12 6.93
N THR A 707 -21.62 -32.31 7.53
CA THR A 707 -21.87 -33.58 6.84
C THR A 707 -23.33 -33.61 6.35
N THR A 708 -23.55 -34.04 5.11
CA THR A 708 -24.89 -34.15 4.50
C THR A 708 -25.73 -35.31 5.04
N GLU A 709 -25.21 -36.07 6.00
CA GLU A 709 -26.04 -36.90 6.87
C GLU A 709 -26.90 -35.99 7.76
N HIS A 710 -28.10 -35.66 7.27
CA HIS A 710 -29.21 -35.38 8.17
C HIS A 710 -29.27 -36.52 9.19
N PRO A 711 -29.21 -36.26 10.51
CA PRO A 711 -29.66 -37.23 11.48
C PRO A 711 -31.11 -37.51 11.10
N LYS A 712 -31.41 -38.74 10.65
CA LYS A 712 -32.80 -39.19 10.60
C LYS A 712 -33.33 -38.95 12.01
N THR A 713 -34.36 -38.11 12.13
CA THR A 713 -35.04 -37.90 13.40
C THR A 713 -35.40 -39.27 13.91
N SER A 714 -34.71 -39.74 14.95
CA SER A 714 -35.08 -40.98 15.59
C SER A 714 -36.47 -40.73 16.13
N ASP A 715 -37.43 -41.54 15.70
CA ASP A 715 -38.77 -41.60 16.30
C ASP A 715 -38.63 -42.21 17.69
N GLY A 716 -38.01 -41.42 18.58
CA GLY A 716 -37.85 -41.65 20.00
C GLY A 716 -39.22 -41.58 20.63
N ALA A 717 -39.98 -42.66 20.45
CA ALA A 717 -41.37 -42.78 20.80
C ALA A 717 -41.56 -42.57 22.30
N PHE A 718 -41.75 -41.31 22.68
CA PHE A 718 -42.18 -40.90 24.00
C PHE A 718 -43.57 -41.50 24.25
N LYS A 719 -43.58 -42.72 24.81
CA LYS A 719 -44.75 -43.30 25.47
C LYS A 719 -44.96 -42.58 26.79
N GLY A 720 -45.29 -41.28 26.71
CA GLY A 720 -45.92 -40.56 27.80
C GLY A 720 -47.23 -41.26 28.14
N ASP A 721 -47.46 -41.48 29.43
CA ASP A 721 -48.68 -42.13 29.91
C ASP A 721 -49.88 -41.19 29.84
N ALA A 722 -51.09 -41.76 29.87
CA ALA A 722 -52.29 -41.00 29.58
C ALA A 722 -52.68 -40.05 30.72
N ARG A 723 -52.67 -38.74 30.43
CA ARG A 723 -53.60 -37.75 31.01
C ARG A 723 -53.57 -36.41 30.26
N GLY A 724 -54.75 -35.92 29.87
CA GLY A 724 -54.96 -34.55 29.38
C GLY A 724 -54.86 -34.37 27.87
N ARG A 725 -56.01 -34.30 27.19
CA ARG A 725 -56.15 -33.49 25.96
C ARG A 725 -56.56 -32.08 26.36
N MET A 726 -56.13 -31.09 25.59
CA MET A 726 -57.07 -30.13 25.00
C MET A 726 -56.49 -29.61 23.68
N ASP A 727 -57.36 -29.07 22.83
CA ASP A 727 -57.14 -28.97 21.38
C ASP A 727 -56.51 -27.63 20.94
N PHE A 728 -56.32 -27.49 19.62
CA PHE A 728 -55.80 -26.30 18.95
C PHE A 728 -56.85 -25.17 18.85
N GLU A 729 -56.39 -24.02 18.32
CA GLU A 729 -57.15 -22.78 18.01
C GLU A 729 -57.28 -21.76 19.17
N ASP A 730 -57.55 -20.50 18.80
CA ASP A 730 -57.58 -19.28 19.62
C ASP A 730 -56.36 -18.94 20.51
N TRP A 731 -55.32 -18.34 19.90
CA TRP A 731 -54.72 -17.10 20.43
C TRP A 731 -54.08 -16.22 19.35
N LEU A 732 -54.90 -15.44 18.65
CA LEU A 732 -54.48 -14.30 17.81
C LEU A 732 -55.23 -13.03 18.23
N SER A 733 -54.93 -12.54 19.43
CA SER A 733 -55.30 -11.19 19.88
C SER A 733 -54.05 -10.31 20.01
N LYS A 734 -54.24 -9.01 19.77
CA LYS A 734 -53.25 -7.98 20.09
C LYS A 734 -53.21 -7.74 21.60
N ASP A 735 -52.29 -6.85 21.97
CA ASP A 735 -52.15 -6.21 23.28
C ASP A 735 -51.41 -7.05 24.33
N ASP A 736 -50.08 -6.87 24.35
CA ASP A 736 -49.34 -6.60 25.59
C ASP A 736 -47.97 -5.96 25.26
N LEU A 737 -47.98 -4.63 25.09
CA LEU A 737 -46.76 -3.81 25.03
C LEU A 737 -46.26 -3.56 26.45
N ILE A 738 -45.38 -4.43 26.96
CA ILE A 738 -44.81 -4.26 28.30
C ILE A 738 -43.72 -3.18 28.31
N ASP A 739 -43.84 -2.30 29.31
CA ASP A 739 -43.11 -1.05 29.50
C ASP A 739 -41.59 -1.20 29.70
N ALA A 740 -40.82 -0.29 29.10
CA ALA A 740 -39.37 -0.20 29.16
C ALA A 740 -38.84 0.38 30.50
N ALA A 741 -39.70 0.67 31.47
CA ALA A 741 -39.34 1.26 32.76
C ALA A 741 -38.88 0.25 33.85
N SER A 742 -38.69 -1.04 33.53
CA SER A 742 -38.62 -2.12 34.54
C SER A 742 -37.37 -3.01 34.51
N MET A 743 -36.15 -2.45 34.43
CA MET A 743 -34.92 -3.18 34.81
C MET A 743 -33.77 -2.29 35.35
N GLN A 744 -33.91 -1.86 36.60
CA GLN A 744 -32.77 -1.52 37.47
C GLN A 744 -32.91 -2.25 38.81
N LEU A 745 -32.00 -3.18 39.09
CA LEU A 745 -31.51 -3.67 40.40
C LEU A 745 -30.85 -5.05 40.17
N GLY A 746 -29.54 -5.15 40.42
CA GLY A 746 -28.71 -6.33 40.14
C GLY A 746 -27.26 -5.93 39.92
#